data_AF-B7GAA0-F1
#
_entry.id   AF-B7GAA0-F1
#
_cell.length_a   1.000
_cell.length_b   1.000
_cell.length_c   1.000
_cell.angle_alpha   90.00
_cell.angle_beta   90.00
_cell.angle_gamma   90.00
#
_symmetry.space_group_name_H-M   'P 1'
#
loop_
_entity.id
_entity.type
_entity.pdbx_description
1 polymer ?
#
loop_
_entity_poly.entity_id
_entity_poly.type
_entity_poly.pdbx_seq_one_letter_code
_entity_poly.pdbx_strand_id
1 'polypeptide(L)'
;MGFLFWLATSVMLMTWIIQITSFPTKVNLRIEKSGVVCLRGSLDYEYVPPNEGLLQFETNLASSYPENTPASLRGEAVRSALRSGQCIGWKLDETPLKFGVVGVNGDGCLSFLNNKLTQTFSASGLVDSLGSFYQACLLNGKGRLVDRLSVAITSVDSGYMLTSPGHAGESLFRKLDPYIFPLDQVELIDSTSSSCIFDLVSTNIEDVRTVFNEQILPRIDLKNNNCFQLPSARQCTMIPLQGGVDPSLLIVPSTSVNSCAAVGYTFCFLNDHEKIGTHVWDFLISDGNTKGPVQIGALEFESLRIESGSVGFEREMLANQKDSFLAPPTPLELHLDYTINMEKGCYLGQEGIASVVKNPRGPPRMLYQVVFDDDFNVYDYQSAGDRSIVENLTRVPRAGDKVFVLGSNAEIEVGVLTSVAEPGSTGEPVTVGLALVRRADSIIKKMKAKNLEINRRIEVDTPMEGGSGMIPPPALDPLDGLEVIIGGGSAVGSLRGVPSRRFRNGRNMFDNIPDFVNQLSQEQDGEFLMANRNSDGTRFQPDAPAAKTAFLPTEDGAANLGDDEDDLKTLQKTAAKARKEAAAAADEARRKAEKMDSLQKRAEEAMARRKEKVRVETAAESTNEDEADSEAKRKAEKMELLKKRAEEAVGRRAQKNQGGG
;
A
#
# COMPACT_ATOMS: atom_id res chain seq x y z
N MET A 1 -45.02 38.23 -52.32
CA MET A 1 -44.44 36.90 -52.61
C MET A 1 -43.04 36.87 -52.04
N GLY A 2 -42.83 36.29 -50.86
CA GLY A 2 -41.51 36.30 -50.21
C GLY A 2 -41.45 35.65 -48.82
N PHE A 3 -42.60 35.36 -48.20
CA PHE A 3 -42.66 34.74 -46.87
C PHE A 3 -43.13 33.27 -46.88
N LEU A 4 -43.53 32.74 -48.04
CA LEU A 4 -44.04 31.37 -48.19
C LEU A 4 -42.98 30.36 -48.65
N PHE A 5 -41.76 30.80 -48.97
CA PHE A 5 -40.70 29.92 -49.48
C PHE A 5 -39.74 29.42 -48.39
N TRP A 6 -39.83 29.94 -47.16
CA TRP A 6 -38.93 29.58 -46.07
C TRP A 6 -39.51 28.54 -45.09
N LEU A 7 -40.83 28.33 -45.10
CA LEU A 7 -41.47 27.30 -44.25
C LEU A 7 -41.49 25.90 -44.90
N ALA A 8 -41.32 25.79 -46.22
CA ALA A 8 -41.42 24.51 -46.93
C ALA A 8 -40.12 23.67 -46.86
N THR A 9 -38.96 24.29 -46.61
CA THR A 9 -37.66 23.59 -46.51
C THR A 9 -37.36 23.06 -45.11
N SER A 10 -38.00 23.56 -44.06
CA SER A 10 -37.78 23.09 -42.68
C SER A 10 -38.60 21.85 -42.31
N VAL A 11 -39.71 21.56 -43.01
CA VAL A 11 -40.58 20.41 -42.69
C VAL A 11 -40.13 19.13 -43.40
N MET A 12 -39.38 19.23 -44.52
CA MET A 12 -38.88 18.05 -45.24
C MET A 12 -37.57 17.46 -44.69
N LEU A 13 -36.82 18.19 -43.87
CA LEU A 13 -35.60 17.64 -43.25
C LEU A 13 -35.88 16.86 -41.96
N MET A 14 -37.04 17.06 -41.32
CA MET A 14 -37.42 16.38 -40.09
C MET A 14 -38.14 15.05 -40.29
N THR A 15 -38.53 14.71 -41.51
CA THR A 15 -39.19 13.42 -41.82
C THR A 15 -38.23 12.33 -42.32
N TRP A 16 -36.94 12.63 -42.44
CA TRP A 16 -35.92 11.67 -42.90
C TRP A 16 -35.00 11.13 -41.78
N ILE A 17 -35.20 11.54 -40.53
CA ILE A 17 -34.35 11.14 -39.39
C ILE A 17 -35.06 10.15 -38.42
N ILE A 18 -36.34 9.81 -38.65
CA ILE A 18 -37.10 8.88 -37.79
C ILE A 18 -37.56 7.66 -38.61
N GLN A 19 -36.62 6.90 -39.19
CA GLN A 19 -36.91 5.55 -39.67
C GLN A 19 -35.66 4.69 -39.99
N ILE A 20 -34.76 4.50 -39.03
CA ILE A 20 -33.84 3.35 -39.05
C ILE A 20 -33.75 2.77 -37.63
N THR A 21 -34.73 1.94 -37.29
CA THR A 21 -34.65 1.03 -36.14
C THR A 21 -34.60 -0.42 -36.64
N SER A 22 -33.74 -1.20 -35.98
CA SER A 22 -33.70 -2.67 -35.92
C SER A 22 -33.21 -3.44 -37.16
N PHE A 23 -31.91 -3.73 -37.18
CA PHE A 23 -31.39 -4.99 -37.71
C PHE A 23 -30.77 -5.80 -36.56
N PRO A 24 -31.20 -7.05 -36.31
CA PRO A 24 -30.51 -7.93 -35.36
C PRO A 24 -29.39 -8.66 -36.11
N THR A 25 -28.17 -8.14 -36.07
CA THR A 25 -26.99 -8.90 -36.51
C THR A 25 -26.60 -9.88 -35.41
N LYS A 26 -27.06 -11.12 -35.53
CA LYS A 26 -26.45 -12.26 -34.82
C LYS A 26 -25.01 -12.40 -35.30
N VAL A 27 -24.07 -11.94 -34.48
CA VAL A 27 -22.64 -12.24 -34.65
C VAL A 27 -22.41 -13.66 -34.12
N ASN A 28 -22.31 -14.63 -35.02
CA ASN A 28 -21.77 -15.95 -34.70
C ASN A 28 -20.24 -15.82 -34.58
N LEU A 29 -19.74 -15.75 -33.34
CA LEU A 29 -18.32 -15.90 -33.04
C LEU A 29 -17.91 -17.34 -33.36
N ARG A 30 -17.27 -17.55 -34.52
CA ARG A 30 -16.58 -18.79 -34.86
C ARG A 30 -15.15 -18.69 -34.31
N ILE A 31 -14.94 -19.29 -33.14
CA ILE A 31 -13.61 -19.43 -32.53
C ILE A 31 -12.85 -20.49 -33.33
N GLU A 32 -11.87 -20.08 -34.13
CA GLU A 32 -10.86 -20.99 -34.68
C GLU A 32 -9.85 -21.34 -33.59
N LYS A 33 -9.83 -22.61 -33.20
CA LYS A 33 -8.83 -23.19 -32.31
C LYS A 33 -7.48 -23.25 -33.03
N SER A 34 -6.55 -22.36 -32.72
CA SER A 34 -5.13 -22.61 -32.90
C SER A 34 -4.57 -23.19 -31.60
N GLY A 35 -4.08 -24.43 -31.69
CA GLY A 35 -3.60 -25.19 -30.54
C GLY A 35 -2.21 -24.74 -30.11
N VAL A 36 -2.13 -24.19 -28.90
CA VAL A 36 -0.94 -24.30 -28.04
C VAL A 36 -1.46 -24.72 -26.67
N VAL A 37 -1.23 -25.98 -26.33
CA VAL A 37 -1.66 -26.58 -25.05
C VAL A 37 -0.71 -26.07 -23.96
N CYS A 38 -1.14 -25.03 -23.24
CA CYS A 38 -0.58 -24.70 -21.93
C CYS A 38 -1.52 -25.32 -20.89
N LEU A 39 -1.10 -26.41 -20.25
CA LEU A 39 -1.84 -27.04 -19.17
C LEU A 39 -1.78 -26.15 -17.91
N ARG A 40 -2.61 -25.11 -17.84
CA ARG A 40 -3.10 -24.58 -16.56
C ARG A 40 -4.41 -25.29 -16.28
N GLY A 41 -4.48 -26.04 -15.18
CA GLY A 41 -5.74 -26.61 -14.71
C GLY A 41 -6.72 -25.49 -14.42
N SER A 42 -7.75 -25.34 -15.24
CA SER A 42 -8.93 -24.56 -14.89
C SER A 42 -9.71 -25.37 -13.86
N LEU A 43 -9.48 -25.11 -12.58
CA LEU A 43 -10.52 -25.34 -11.60
C LEU A 43 -11.59 -24.28 -11.90
N ASP A 44 -12.71 -24.72 -12.46
CA ASP A 44 -13.92 -23.92 -12.62
C ASP A 44 -14.49 -23.64 -11.22
N TYR A 45 -13.86 -22.70 -10.51
CA TYR A 45 -14.39 -22.18 -9.26
C TYR A 45 -15.44 -21.13 -9.61
N GLU A 46 -16.71 -21.51 -9.53
CA GLU A 46 -17.82 -20.57 -9.60
C GLU A 46 -17.75 -19.69 -8.35
N TYR A 47 -17.10 -18.53 -8.47
CA TYR A 47 -17.06 -17.53 -7.41
C TYR A 47 -18.51 -17.12 -7.10
N VAL A 48 -19.02 -17.59 -5.96
CA VAL A 48 -20.31 -17.15 -5.43
C VAL A 48 -20.04 -15.88 -4.63
N PRO A 49 -20.39 -14.68 -5.13
CA PRO A 49 -20.26 -13.47 -4.35
C PRO A 49 -21.10 -13.60 -3.06
N PRO A 50 -20.63 -13.05 -1.93
CA PRO A 50 -21.40 -13.05 -0.70
C PRO A 50 -22.79 -12.43 -0.92
N ASN A 51 -23.83 -13.09 -0.39
CA ASN A 51 -25.22 -12.60 -0.48
C ASN A 51 -25.34 -11.15 -0.01
N GLU A 52 -25.98 -10.30 -0.82
CA GLU A 52 -26.17 -8.84 -0.66
C GLU A 52 -26.78 -8.40 0.70
N GLY A 53 -27.27 -9.32 1.52
CA GLY A 53 -28.01 -9.01 2.74
C GLY A 53 -27.23 -8.97 4.06
N LEU A 54 -25.99 -9.48 4.15
CA LEU A 54 -25.36 -9.77 5.46
C LEU A 54 -23.90 -9.32 5.67
N LEU A 55 -23.20 -8.82 4.65
CA LEU A 55 -21.82 -8.36 4.80
C LEU A 55 -21.68 -6.94 4.22
N GLN A 56 -21.89 -5.93 5.07
CA GLN A 56 -21.40 -4.58 4.81
C GLN A 56 -19.87 -4.61 4.83
N PHE A 57 -19.25 -4.73 3.65
CA PHE A 57 -17.86 -4.33 3.48
C PHE A 57 -17.74 -2.87 3.90
N GLU A 58 -16.66 -2.48 4.58
CA GLU A 58 -16.42 -1.11 5.09
C GLU A 58 -16.21 -0.06 4.00
N THR A 59 -16.60 -0.36 2.76
CA THR A 59 -16.50 0.54 1.63
C THR A 59 -17.89 0.74 1.05
N ASN A 60 -18.65 1.70 1.59
CA ASN A 60 -19.76 2.36 0.87
C ASN A 60 -19.22 3.17 -0.33
N LEU A 61 -18.16 2.69 -0.99
CA LEU A 61 -17.46 3.34 -2.08
C LEU A 61 -18.15 2.97 -3.39
N ALA A 62 -18.32 3.96 -4.25
CA ALA A 62 -18.89 3.75 -5.56
C ALA A 62 -17.91 3.00 -6.48
N SER A 63 -18.45 2.11 -7.30
CA SER A 63 -17.76 1.46 -8.40
C SER A 63 -18.13 2.15 -9.71
N SER A 64 -17.20 2.24 -10.65
CA SER A 64 -17.52 2.69 -12.02
C SER A 64 -18.19 1.58 -12.86
N TYR A 65 -18.21 0.35 -12.36
CA TYR A 65 -18.79 -0.80 -13.04
C TYR A 65 -20.24 -1.03 -12.60
N PRO A 66 -21.09 -1.69 -13.42
CA PRO A 66 -22.44 -2.06 -13.02
C PRO A 66 -22.49 -2.81 -11.68
N GLU A 67 -23.51 -2.56 -10.85
CA GLU A 67 -23.62 -3.08 -9.46
C GLU A 67 -23.42 -4.60 -9.35
N ASN A 68 -23.84 -5.36 -10.37
CA ASN A 68 -23.74 -6.83 -10.40
C ASN A 68 -22.41 -7.36 -10.95
N THR A 69 -21.43 -6.49 -11.20
CA THR A 69 -20.12 -6.91 -11.72
C THR A 69 -19.30 -7.51 -10.57
N PRO A 70 -18.90 -8.80 -10.64
CA PRO A 70 -18.07 -9.42 -9.63
C PRO A 70 -16.77 -8.67 -9.40
N ALA A 71 -16.33 -8.57 -8.13
CA ALA A 71 -15.09 -7.90 -7.73
C ALA A 71 -13.87 -8.40 -8.53
N SER A 72 -13.79 -9.71 -8.78
CA SER A 72 -12.74 -10.34 -9.60
C SER A 72 -12.69 -9.83 -11.03
N LEU A 73 -13.84 -9.64 -11.69
CA LEU A 73 -13.89 -9.10 -13.05
C LEU A 73 -13.52 -7.61 -13.08
N ARG A 74 -13.96 -6.82 -12.10
CA ARG A 74 -13.55 -5.41 -11.98
C ARG A 74 -12.05 -5.28 -11.79
N GLY A 75 -11.52 -6.06 -10.85
CA GLY A 75 -10.08 -6.14 -10.58
C GLY A 75 -9.27 -6.55 -11.80
N GLU A 76 -9.70 -7.59 -12.50
CA GLU A 76 -9.00 -8.06 -13.70
C GLU A 76 -9.09 -7.04 -14.84
N ALA A 77 -10.20 -6.32 -15.00
CA ALA A 77 -10.32 -5.25 -15.99
C ALA A 77 -9.29 -4.13 -15.75
N VAL A 78 -9.14 -3.70 -14.49
CA VAL A 78 -8.12 -2.71 -14.08
C VAL A 78 -6.71 -3.20 -14.37
N ARG A 79 -6.38 -4.44 -14.00
CA ARG A 79 -5.03 -5.00 -14.22
C ARG A 79 -4.74 -5.28 -15.69
N SER A 80 -5.73 -5.73 -16.44
CA SER A 80 -5.65 -5.90 -17.89
C SER A 80 -5.38 -4.57 -18.60
N ALA A 81 -6.00 -3.47 -18.15
CA ALA A 81 -5.69 -2.13 -18.68
C ALA A 81 -4.21 -1.78 -18.43
N LEU A 82 -3.74 -1.92 -17.20
CA LEU A 82 -2.34 -1.66 -16.84
C LEU A 82 -1.35 -2.55 -17.62
N ARG A 83 -1.63 -3.85 -17.72
CA ARG A 83 -0.78 -4.82 -18.44
C ARG A 83 -0.75 -4.59 -19.95
N SER A 84 -1.81 -4.03 -20.54
CA SER A 84 -1.90 -3.76 -21.97
C SER A 84 -1.36 -2.38 -22.38
N GLY A 85 -0.96 -1.54 -21.42
CA GLY A 85 -0.59 -0.14 -21.67
C GLY A 85 -1.78 0.78 -21.93
N GLN A 86 -3.01 0.33 -21.64
CA GLN A 86 -4.16 1.22 -21.64
C GLN A 86 -4.14 2.07 -20.37
N CYS A 87 -4.38 3.37 -20.52
CA CYS A 87 -4.48 4.26 -19.36
C CYS A 87 -5.70 3.93 -18.51
N ILE A 88 -5.59 4.18 -17.22
CA ILE A 88 -6.70 4.26 -16.28
C ILE A 88 -6.93 5.72 -15.94
N GLY A 89 -8.20 6.09 -15.86
CA GLY A 89 -8.64 7.41 -15.42
C GLY A 89 -9.38 7.30 -14.10
N TRP A 90 -9.13 8.23 -13.18
CA TRP A 90 -9.95 8.39 -11.98
C TRP A 90 -10.31 9.85 -11.73
N LYS A 91 -11.61 10.12 -11.57
CA LYS A 91 -12.12 11.45 -11.22
C LYS A 91 -12.00 11.68 -9.72
N LEU A 92 -11.23 12.69 -9.33
CA LEU A 92 -10.82 12.95 -7.94
C LEU A 92 -11.81 13.83 -7.16
N ASP A 93 -13.00 14.09 -7.72
CA ASP A 93 -14.11 14.79 -7.08
C ASP A 93 -15.18 13.84 -6.49
N GLU A 94 -15.02 12.52 -6.68
CA GLU A 94 -15.93 11.49 -6.20
C GLU A 94 -15.95 11.37 -4.66
N THR A 95 -17.13 11.46 -4.06
CA THR A 95 -17.32 11.18 -2.64
C THR A 95 -17.33 9.68 -2.35
N PRO A 96 -16.77 9.22 -1.22
CA PRO A 96 -16.20 9.99 -0.11
C PRO A 96 -14.70 10.32 -0.25
N LEU A 97 -14.04 9.88 -1.31
CA LEU A 97 -12.59 10.05 -1.52
C LEU A 97 -12.23 11.37 -2.21
N LYS A 98 -13.02 12.43 -1.97
CA LYS A 98 -12.83 13.73 -2.62
C LYS A 98 -11.46 14.32 -2.28
N PHE A 99 -10.79 14.83 -3.29
CA PHE A 99 -9.50 15.48 -3.21
C PHE A 99 -9.66 16.97 -2.88
N GLY A 100 -8.68 17.54 -2.19
CA GLY A 100 -8.65 18.95 -1.79
C GLY A 100 -7.54 19.71 -2.50
N VAL A 101 -7.84 20.95 -2.89
CA VAL A 101 -6.85 21.88 -3.47
C VAL A 101 -6.87 23.19 -2.72
N VAL A 102 -5.73 23.55 -2.16
CA VAL A 102 -5.54 24.81 -1.43
C VAL A 102 -4.41 25.60 -2.08
N GLY A 103 -4.73 26.77 -2.61
CA GLY A 103 -3.76 27.75 -3.09
C GLY A 103 -3.08 28.48 -1.91
N VAL A 104 -1.80 28.80 -2.08
CA VAL A 104 -0.97 29.56 -1.15
C VAL A 104 -0.36 30.72 -1.94
N ASN A 105 -0.79 31.94 -1.64
CA ASN A 105 -0.40 33.13 -2.40
C ASN A 105 0.27 34.18 -1.50
N GLY A 106 1.13 35.01 -2.06
CA GLY A 106 1.83 36.12 -1.40
C GLY A 106 3.33 35.90 -1.24
N ASP A 107 4.06 37.00 -0.98
CA ASP A 107 5.52 37.09 -0.99
C ASP A 107 6.21 36.10 -0.03
N GLY A 108 5.51 35.66 1.03
CA GLY A 108 6.03 34.67 1.98
C GLY A 108 5.71 33.21 1.65
N CYS A 109 5.11 32.91 0.48
CA CYS A 109 4.60 31.58 0.14
C CYS A 109 5.64 30.47 0.36
N LEU A 110 6.84 30.61 -0.23
CA LEU A 110 7.91 29.63 -0.09
C LEU A 110 8.38 29.47 1.36
N SER A 111 8.51 30.58 2.10
CA SER A 111 8.90 30.56 3.52
C SER A 111 7.86 29.83 4.36
N PHE A 112 6.58 30.11 4.14
CA PHE A 112 5.48 29.44 4.82
C PHE A 112 5.49 27.93 4.55
N LEU A 113 5.53 27.50 3.29
CA LEU A 113 5.61 26.09 2.92
C LEU A 113 6.86 25.41 3.52
N ASN A 114 8.00 26.09 3.47
CA ASN A 114 9.23 25.62 4.09
C ASN A 114 9.13 25.52 5.61
N ASN A 115 8.32 26.33 6.29
CA ASN A 115 8.22 26.21 7.75
C ASN A 115 7.17 25.16 8.18
N LYS A 116 6.18 24.85 7.33
CA LYS A 116 5.08 23.94 7.69
C LYS A 116 5.28 22.50 7.21
N LEU A 117 5.99 22.28 6.10
CA LEU A 117 6.08 20.97 5.46
C LEU A 117 7.46 20.33 5.62
N THR A 118 7.55 19.02 5.43
CA THR A 118 8.80 18.26 5.65
C THR A 118 9.86 18.39 4.55
N GLN A 119 9.50 18.93 3.37
CA GLN A 119 10.40 19.09 2.24
C GLN A 119 10.96 20.52 2.14
N THR A 120 12.07 20.74 1.44
CA THR A 120 12.69 22.07 1.33
C THR A 120 12.07 22.88 0.20
N PHE A 121 11.66 24.10 0.54
CA PHE A 121 11.11 25.11 -0.36
C PHE A 121 11.91 26.41 -0.16
N SER A 122 13.17 26.45 -0.61
CA SER A 122 14.07 27.58 -0.30
C SER A 122 14.10 28.63 -1.40
N ALA A 123 14.05 29.90 -1.01
CA ALA A 123 14.24 31.04 -1.90
C ALA A 123 15.68 31.15 -2.45
N SER A 124 16.67 30.54 -1.79
CA SER A 124 18.07 30.55 -2.27
C SER A 124 18.26 29.76 -3.58
N GLY A 125 17.28 28.94 -3.97
CA GLY A 125 17.20 28.23 -5.25
C GLY A 125 16.05 28.75 -6.14
N LEU A 126 15.74 30.04 -6.09
CA LEU A 126 14.57 30.68 -6.75
C LEU A 126 14.44 30.32 -8.25
N VAL A 127 15.56 30.17 -8.96
CA VAL A 127 15.56 29.85 -10.40
C VAL A 127 15.20 28.38 -10.67
N ASP A 128 15.53 27.48 -9.74
CA ASP A 128 15.30 26.04 -9.87
C ASP A 128 13.96 25.58 -9.26
N SER A 129 13.22 26.48 -8.60
CA SER A 129 11.97 26.17 -7.88
C SER A 129 10.70 26.59 -8.61
N LEU A 130 10.81 27.45 -9.64
CA LEU A 130 9.67 27.83 -10.47
C LEU A 130 9.25 26.69 -11.40
N GLY A 131 7.96 26.34 -11.36
CA GLY A 131 7.46 25.17 -12.06
C GLY A 131 7.96 23.87 -11.44
N SER A 132 8.31 23.87 -10.16
CA SER A 132 8.80 22.67 -9.46
C SER A 132 7.70 21.99 -8.67
N PHE A 133 7.85 20.69 -8.49
CA PHE A 133 6.91 19.81 -7.83
C PHE A 133 7.60 19.02 -6.72
N TYR A 134 6.94 18.95 -5.57
CA TYR A 134 7.42 18.22 -4.40
C TYR A 134 6.31 17.40 -3.76
N GLN A 135 6.64 16.19 -3.32
CA GLN A 135 5.82 15.48 -2.34
C GLN A 135 6.37 15.78 -0.94
N ALA A 136 5.50 16.20 -0.03
CA ALA A 136 5.86 16.56 1.33
C ALA A 136 4.80 16.06 2.31
N CYS A 137 5.13 15.97 3.59
CA CYS A 137 4.19 15.68 4.65
C CYS A 137 3.83 16.95 5.43
N LEU A 138 2.57 17.05 5.82
CA LEU A 138 2.13 17.92 6.90
C LEU A 138 2.13 17.09 8.19
N LEU A 139 2.80 17.59 9.23
CA LEU A 139 2.89 16.91 10.52
C LEU A 139 2.19 17.71 11.61
N ASN A 140 1.89 17.06 12.73
CA ASN A 140 1.57 17.75 13.97
C ASN A 140 2.82 18.08 14.78
N GLY A 141 2.68 18.83 15.88
CA GLY A 141 3.80 19.20 16.75
C GLY A 141 4.58 18.02 17.37
N LYS A 142 4.01 16.79 17.36
CA LYS A 142 4.66 15.56 17.83
C LYS A 142 5.35 14.78 16.70
N GLY A 143 5.40 15.32 15.49
CA GLY A 143 5.97 14.66 14.31
C GLY A 143 5.12 13.52 13.75
N ARG A 144 3.82 13.47 14.09
CA ARG A 144 2.89 12.50 13.50
C ARG A 144 2.29 13.06 12.21
N LEU A 145 2.05 12.17 11.26
CA LEU A 145 1.48 12.50 9.96
C LEU A 145 0.06 13.03 10.14
N VAL A 146 -0.20 14.17 9.51
CA VAL A 146 -1.55 14.72 9.34
C VAL A 146 -2.04 14.37 7.94
N ASP A 147 -1.22 14.65 6.93
CA ASP A 147 -1.48 14.28 5.54
C ASP A 147 -0.17 14.27 4.73
N ARG A 148 -0.18 13.54 3.60
CA ARG A 148 0.81 13.64 2.53
C ARG A 148 0.27 14.59 1.46
N LEU A 149 1.03 15.62 1.15
CA LEU A 149 0.66 16.67 0.20
C LEU A 149 1.52 16.60 -1.06
N SER A 150 0.87 16.84 -2.19
CA SER A 150 1.51 17.14 -3.46
C SER A 150 1.57 18.66 -3.61
N VAL A 151 2.76 19.24 -3.68
CA VAL A 151 2.98 20.69 -3.66
C VAL A 151 3.56 21.14 -4.99
N ALA A 152 2.83 21.97 -5.71
CA ALA A 152 3.23 22.57 -6.97
C ALA A 152 3.57 24.05 -6.77
N ILE A 153 4.80 24.45 -7.12
CA ILE A 153 5.25 25.83 -7.04
C ILE A 153 5.14 26.45 -8.43
N THR A 154 4.19 27.37 -8.59
CA THR A 154 3.84 27.95 -9.90
C THR A 154 4.53 29.29 -10.12
N SER A 155 4.69 30.08 -9.06
CA SER A 155 5.51 31.30 -9.05
C SER A 155 6.25 31.43 -7.71
N VAL A 156 7.06 32.47 -7.54
CA VAL A 156 7.73 32.74 -6.25
C VAL A 156 6.71 33.01 -5.14
N ASP A 157 5.59 33.63 -5.52
CA ASP A 157 4.55 34.13 -4.61
C ASP A 157 3.25 33.31 -4.72
N SER A 158 3.29 32.16 -5.40
CA SER A 158 2.10 31.31 -5.58
C SER A 158 2.46 29.83 -5.70
N GLY A 159 1.73 29.01 -4.97
CA GLY A 159 1.79 27.56 -5.07
C GLY A 159 0.47 26.91 -4.72
N TYR A 160 0.33 25.63 -5.07
CA TYR A 160 -0.85 24.83 -4.80
C TYR A 160 -0.49 23.60 -3.98
N MET A 161 -1.28 23.32 -2.96
CA MET A 161 -1.22 22.10 -2.16
C MET A 161 -2.42 21.22 -2.53
N LEU A 162 -2.11 20.01 -2.95
CA LEU A 162 -3.05 18.96 -3.28
C LEU A 162 -3.01 17.93 -2.15
N THR A 163 -4.16 17.65 -1.53
CA THR A 163 -4.27 16.71 -0.40
C THR A 163 -4.27 15.25 -0.83
N SER A 164 -4.21 14.30 0.10
CA SER A 164 -4.51 12.89 -0.23
C SER A 164 -6.01 12.68 -0.48
N PRO A 165 -6.42 11.66 -1.27
CA PRO A 165 -7.84 11.38 -1.47
C PRO A 165 -8.59 11.15 -0.16
N GLY A 166 -9.76 11.76 -0.03
CA GLY A 166 -10.57 11.75 1.20
C GLY A 166 -10.26 12.88 2.17
N HIS A 167 -9.20 13.66 1.97
CA HIS A 167 -8.93 14.85 2.78
C HIS A 167 -9.41 16.13 2.08
N ALA A 168 -10.55 16.65 2.50
CA ALA A 168 -11.12 17.87 1.92
C ALA A 168 -10.19 19.09 2.09
N GLY A 169 -10.16 19.97 1.08
CA GLY A 169 -9.36 21.21 1.10
C GLY A 169 -9.72 22.12 2.26
N GLU A 170 -11.01 22.26 2.59
CA GLU A 170 -11.48 23.04 3.73
C GLU A 170 -10.89 22.55 5.07
N SER A 171 -10.72 21.23 5.25
CA SER A 171 -10.08 20.66 6.44
C SER A 171 -8.60 21.04 6.50
N LEU A 172 -7.88 20.97 5.37
CA LEU A 172 -6.50 21.41 5.31
C LEU A 172 -6.38 22.93 5.58
N PHE A 173 -7.23 23.73 4.96
CA PHE A 173 -7.30 25.18 5.14
C PHE A 173 -7.44 25.53 6.63
N ARG A 174 -8.46 24.98 7.31
CA ARG A 174 -8.72 25.23 8.74
C ARG A 174 -7.57 24.81 9.65
N LYS A 175 -6.76 23.83 9.23
CA LYS A 175 -5.57 23.41 9.99
C LYS A 175 -4.38 24.34 9.79
N LEU A 176 -4.23 24.94 8.62
CA LEU A 176 -3.09 25.79 8.27
C LEU A 176 -3.32 27.27 8.60
N ASP A 177 -4.55 27.75 8.47
CA ASP A 177 -4.93 29.15 8.70
C ASP A 177 -4.48 29.69 10.08
N PRO A 178 -4.62 28.96 11.21
CA PRO A 178 -4.14 29.43 12.51
C PRO A 178 -2.62 29.62 12.60
N TYR A 179 -1.86 29.09 11.64
CA TYR A 179 -0.41 29.19 11.60
C TYR A 179 0.11 30.35 10.74
N ILE A 180 -0.79 31.12 10.11
CA ILE A 180 -0.44 32.31 9.33
C ILE A 180 -0.34 33.48 10.29
N PHE A 181 0.85 34.07 10.39
CA PHE A 181 1.03 35.34 11.06
C PHE A 181 0.88 36.50 10.07
N PRO A 182 0.37 37.68 10.48
CA PRO A 182 0.25 38.83 9.59
C PRO A 182 1.56 39.25 8.90
N LEU A 183 2.71 38.94 9.51
CA LEU A 183 4.03 39.22 8.94
C LEU A 183 4.49 38.17 7.92
N ASP A 184 3.80 37.03 7.81
CA ASP A 184 4.12 35.99 6.83
C ASP A 184 3.78 36.46 5.40
N GLN A 185 2.89 37.44 5.20
CA GLN A 185 2.48 37.93 3.88
C GLN A 185 1.99 36.80 2.97
N VAL A 186 1.16 35.90 3.54
CA VAL A 186 0.58 34.77 2.83
C VAL A 186 -0.94 34.75 3.04
N GLU A 187 -1.65 34.39 1.98
CA GLU A 187 -3.07 34.10 1.96
C GLU A 187 -3.30 32.66 1.48
N LEU A 188 -4.22 31.96 2.14
CA LEU A 188 -4.68 30.64 1.70
C LEU A 188 -6.02 30.77 0.98
N ILE A 189 -6.22 29.96 -0.07
CA ILE A 189 -7.48 29.94 -0.82
C ILE A 189 -7.89 28.48 -1.06
N ASP A 190 -9.03 28.06 -0.52
CA ASP A 190 -9.60 26.75 -0.85
C ASP A 190 -10.25 26.80 -2.25
N SER A 191 -9.64 26.09 -3.20
CA SER A 191 -10.09 26.01 -4.60
C SER A 191 -10.78 24.67 -4.91
N THR A 192 -11.11 23.88 -3.90
CA THR A 192 -11.66 22.52 -4.06
C THR A 192 -13.05 22.50 -4.70
N SER A 193 -13.86 23.53 -4.48
CA SER A 193 -15.24 23.59 -5.00
C SER A 193 -15.34 24.12 -6.43
N SER A 194 -14.33 24.86 -6.88
CA SER A 194 -14.25 25.48 -8.21
C SER A 194 -13.27 24.77 -9.14
N SER A 195 -12.87 23.54 -8.80
CA SER A 195 -11.92 22.75 -9.56
C SER A 195 -12.46 21.40 -10.01
N CYS A 196 -12.03 20.98 -11.20
CA CYS A 196 -12.22 19.61 -11.69
C CYS A 196 -10.84 18.94 -11.73
N ILE A 197 -10.73 17.78 -11.08
CA ILE A 197 -9.46 17.10 -10.89
C ILE A 197 -9.63 15.64 -11.29
N PHE A 198 -8.66 15.11 -12.05
CA PHE A 198 -8.59 13.69 -12.33
C PHE A 198 -7.16 13.23 -12.51
N ASP A 199 -6.93 11.96 -12.22
CA ASP A 199 -5.69 11.26 -12.50
C ASP A 199 -5.81 10.51 -13.83
N LEU A 200 -4.71 10.50 -14.58
CA LEU A 200 -4.51 9.60 -15.71
C LEU A 200 -3.22 8.82 -15.49
N VAL A 201 -3.31 7.51 -15.41
CA VAL A 201 -2.21 6.63 -15.01
C VAL A 201 -2.06 5.45 -15.97
N SER A 202 -0.84 4.97 -16.16
CA SER A 202 -0.53 3.74 -16.91
C SER A 202 0.71 3.09 -16.30
N THR A 203 1.07 1.90 -16.76
CA THR A 203 2.37 1.29 -16.47
C THR A 203 3.52 2.00 -17.20
N ASN A 204 3.22 2.67 -18.32
CA ASN A 204 4.16 3.46 -19.10
C ASN A 204 3.69 4.92 -19.29
N ILE A 205 4.60 5.87 -19.02
CA ILE A 205 4.31 7.31 -19.10
C ILE A 205 4.01 7.78 -20.53
N GLU A 206 4.51 7.08 -21.56
CA GLU A 206 4.24 7.41 -22.96
C GLU A 206 2.78 7.19 -23.36
N ASP A 207 2.09 6.24 -22.74
CA ASP A 207 0.66 6.03 -22.99
C ASP A 207 -0.14 7.25 -22.51
N VAL A 208 0.22 7.75 -21.32
CA VAL A 208 -0.39 8.95 -20.73
C VAL A 208 -0.10 10.19 -21.58
N ARG A 209 1.13 10.32 -22.11
CA ARG A 209 1.51 11.37 -23.07
C ARG A 209 0.70 11.29 -24.37
N THR A 210 0.44 10.08 -24.85
CA THR A 210 -0.33 9.85 -26.07
C THR A 210 -1.79 10.27 -25.86
N VAL A 211 -2.43 9.82 -24.78
CA VAL A 211 -3.79 10.23 -24.43
C VAL A 211 -3.88 11.75 -24.23
N PHE A 212 -2.89 12.35 -23.57
CA PHE A 212 -2.88 13.81 -23.40
C PHE A 212 -2.82 14.55 -24.74
N ASN A 213 -1.85 14.23 -25.61
CA ASN A 213 -1.67 14.94 -26.88
C ASN A 213 -2.80 14.67 -27.90
N GLU A 214 -3.33 13.44 -27.95
CA GLU A 214 -4.36 13.07 -28.93
C GLU A 214 -5.78 13.40 -28.46
N GLN A 215 -6.04 13.40 -27.15
CA GLN A 215 -7.41 13.47 -26.62
C GLN A 215 -7.65 14.70 -25.74
N ILE A 216 -6.73 15.07 -24.86
CA ILE A 216 -6.92 16.22 -23.96
C ILE A 216 -6.57 17.53 -24.65
N LEU A 217 -5.37 17.60 -25.24
CA LEU A 217 -4.81 18.80 -25.84
C LEU A 217 -5.71 19.44 -26.91
N PRO A 218 -6.36 18.69 -27.83
CA PRO A 218 -7.26 19.26 -28.83
C PRO A 218 -8.53 19.89 -28.25
N ARG A 219 -8.86 19.60 -26.99
CA ARG A 219 -10.09 20.06 -26.31
C ARG A 219 -9.87 21.25 -25.40
N ILE A 220 -8.61 21.58 -25.09
CA ILE A 220 -8.26 22.67 -24.17
C ILE A 220 -7.86 23.98 -24.90
N ASP A 221 -8.28 24.14 -26.17
CA ASP A 221 -8.13 25.35 -27.01
C ASP A 221 -6.77 26.09 -26.89
N LEU A 222 -5.69 25.30 -26.86
CA LEU A 222 -4.35 25.82 -26.94
C LEU A 222 -4.02 26.16 -28.39
N LYS A 223 -3.92 27.46 -28.69
CA LYS A 223 -3.53 27.95 -30.01
C LYS A 223 -2.17 27.32 -30.42
N ASN A 224 -2.21 26.50 -31.46
CA ASN A 224 -1.08 26.11 -32.33
C ASN A 224 0.02 25.16 -31.80
N ASN A 225 -0.14 24.42 -30.70
CA ASN A 225 0.84 23.41 -30.31
C ASN A 225 0.28 21.99 -30.49
N ASN A 226 0.57 21.36 -31.63
CA ASN A 226 0.23 19.96 -31.90
C ASN A 226 1.08 18.96 -31.08
N CYS A 227 2.04 19.43 -30.28
CA CYS A 227 2.85 18.59 -29.41
C CYS A 227 3.20 19.39 -28.15
N PHE A 228 2.64 18.97 -27.02
CA PHE A 228 2.97 19.52 -25.71
C PHE A 228 3.79 18.49 -24.93
N GLN A 229 4.93 18.92 -24.39
CA GLN A 229 5.74 18.06 -23.55
C GLN A 229 5.22 18.12 -22.12
N LEU A 230 4.67 17.00 -21.64
CA LEU A 230 4.27 16.87 -20.24
C LEU A 230 5.48 17.05 -19.30
N PRO A 231 5.30 17.64 -18.12
CA PRO A 231 6.39 17.93 -17.21
C PRO A 231 7.19 16.69 -16.82
N SER A 232 8.49 16.87 -16.58
CA SER A 232 9.35 15.79 -16.08
C SER A 232 9.15 15.55 -14.59
N ALA A 233 9.76 14.50 -14.04
CA ALA A 233 9.71 14.22 -12.62
C ALA A 233 10.22 15.44 -11.81
N ARG A 234 9.44 15.89 -10.82
CA ARG A 234 9.67 17.10 -10.01
C ARG A 234 9.43 18.44 -10.71
N GLN A 235 8.84 18.46 -11.89
CA GLN A 235 8.33 19.69 -12.51
C GLN A 235 6.81 19.68 -12.50
N CYS A 236 6.18 20.83 -12.35
CA CYS A 236 4.77 21.03 -12.66
C CYS A 236 4.65 22.00 -13.83
N THR A 237 3.50 22.02 -14.49
CA THR A 237 3.25 22.99 -15.55
C THR A 237 1.88 23.61 -15.40
N MET A 238 1.85 24.94 -15.50
CA MET A 238 0.63 25.72 -15.58
C MET A 238 0.35 26.08 -17.02
N ILE A 239 -0.84 25.76 -17.49
CA ILE A 239 -1.32 26.08 -18.82
C ILE A 239 -2.46 27.10 -18.68
N PRO A 240 -2.34 28.30 -19.29
CA PRO A 240 -3.45 29.24 -19.36
C PRO A 240 -4.49 28.74 -20.37
N LEU A 241 -5.76 28.69 -19.97
CA LEU A 241 -6.88 28.35 -20.86
C LEU A 241 -7.56 29.63 -21.37
N GLN A 242 -8.18 29.59 -22.55
CA GLN A 242 -8.87 30.77 -23.10
C GLN A 242 -10.02 31.22 -22.20
N GLY A 243 -10.14 32.55 -22.00
CA GLY A 243 -11.23 33.17 -21.25
C GLY A 243 -10.92 33.52 -19.78
N GLY A 244 -9.73 33.19 -19.27
CA GLY A 244 -9.28 33.54 -17.91
C GLY A 244 -8.11 34.53 -17.89
N VAL A 245 -8.01 35.32 -16.82
CA VAL A 245 -6.85 36.20 -16.52
C VAL A 245 -5.75 35.42 -15.78
N ASP A 246 -6.13 34.34 -15.08
CA ASP A 246 -5.27 33.50 -14.25
C ASP A 246 -5.07 32.12 -14.88
N PRO A 247 -3.93 31.45 -14.62
CA PRO A 247 -3.63 30.14 -15.18
C PRO A 247 -4.62 29.07 -14.69
N SER A 248 -5.05 28.19 -15.59
CA SER A 248 -6.31 27.45 -15.42
C SER A 248 -6.15 25.93 -15.37
N LEU A 249 -5.07 25.38 -15.93
CA LEU A 249 -4.79 23.95 -15.89
C LEU A 249 -3.40 23.71 -15.28
N LEU A 250 -3.39 23.14 -14.07
CA LEU A 250 -2.20 22.66 -13.40
C LEU A 250 -1.99 21.18 -13.72
N ILE A 251 -0.80 20.83 -14.21
CA ILE A 251 -0.38 19.45 -14.49
C ILE A 251 0.74 19.08 -13.53
N VAL A 252 0.54 17.98 -12.79
CA VAL A 252 1.47 17.50 -11.76
C VAL A 252 1.91 16.06 -12.06
N PRO A 253 3.21 15.72 -12.04
CA PRO A 253 3.74 14.37 -12.29
C PRO A 253 3.64 13.50 -11.02
N SER A 254 2.47 13.49 -10.42
CA SER A 254 2.11 12.70 -9.27
C SER A 254 0.71 12.18 -9.48
N THR A 255 0.40 11.06 -8.83
CA THR A 255 -0.91 10.44 -8.87
C THR A 255 -1.27 10.04 -7.44
N SER A 256 -2.53 9.67 -7.25
CA SER A 256 -3.04 9.08 -6.02
C SER A 256 -2.58 7.62 -5.80
N VAL A 257 -2.09 6.95 -6.86
CA VAL A 257 -1.60 5.57 -6.85
C VAL A 257 -0.07 5.55 -6.64
N ASN A 258 0.48 4.46 -6.09
CA ASN A 258 1.93 4.34 -5.92
C ASN A 258 2.64 4.22 -7.28
N SER A 259 3.84 4.79 -7.42
CA SER A 259 4.64 4.68 -8.64
C SER A 259 5.09 3.26 -8.98
N CYS A 260 5.09 2.33 -8.02
CA CYS A 260 5.30 0.91 -8.30
C CYS A 260 4.11 0.23 -8.99
N ALA A 261 2.90 0.81 -8.90
CA ALA A 261 1.71 0.27 -9.56
C ALA A 261 1.41 0.99 -10.86
N ALA A 262 1.52 2.32 -10.89
CA ALA A 262 1.30 3.10 -12.10
C ALA A 262 2.03 4.45 -12.04
N VAL A 263 2.44 4.95 -13.20
CA VAL A 263 2.98 6.29 -13.43
C VAL A 263 1.95 7.13 -14.18
N GLY A 264 1.97 8.45 -13.98
CA GLY A 264 0.98 9.30 -14.61
C GLY A 264 1.02 10.74 -14.14
N TYR A 265 -0.08 11.44 -14.40
CA TYR A 265 -0.23 12.85 -14.06
C TYR A 265 -1.61 13.11 -13.44
N THR A 266 -1.65 14.02 -12.48
CA THR A 266 -2.87 14.66 -12.01
C THR A 266 -3.10 15.93 -12.83
N PHE A 267 -4.31 16.06 -13.37
CA PHE A 267 -4.77 17.24 -14.10
C PHE A 267 -5.76 18.00 -13.23
N CYS A 268 -5.44 19.25 -12.90
CA CYS A 268 -6.28 20.12 -12.09
C CYS A 268 -6.73 21.33 -12.90
N PHE A 269 -8.01 21.38 -13.24
CA PHE A 269 -8.65 22.57 -13.81
C PHE A 269 -9.07 23.47 -12.66
N LEU A 270 -8.45 24.62 -12.53
CA LEU A 270 -8.60 25.59 -11.43
C LEU A 270 -9.39 26.82 -11.89
N ASN A 271 -9.71 27.73 -10.97
CA ASN A 271 -10.23 29.08 -11.26
C ASN A 271 -11.49 29.09 -12.14
N ASP A 272 -12.54 28.34 -11.74
CA ASP A 272 -13.83 28.25 -12.44
C ASP A 272 -13.80 27.55 -13.81
N HIS A 273 -12.69 26.90 -14.16
CA HIS A 273 -12.58 26.06 -15.36
C HIS A 273 -13.06 24.61 -15.14
N GLU A 274 -13.75 24.33 -14.03
CA GLU A 274 -14.35 23.01 -13.72
C GLU A 274 -15.19 22.46 -14.88
N LYS A 275 -15.95 23.30 -15.57
CA LYS A 275 -16.80 22.89 -16.70
C LYS A 275 -15.99 22.37 -17.88
N ILE A 276 -14.83 22.97 -18.15
CA ILE A 276 -13.91 22.49 -19.21
C ILE A 276 -13.31 21.16 -18.78
N GLY A 277 -12.84 21.06 -17.54
CA GLY A 277 -12.32 19.80 -17.00
C GLY A 277 -13.35 18.67 -17.05
N THR A 278 -14.60 18.95 -16.70
CA THR A 278 -15.72 18.01 -16.77
C THR A 278 -16.00 17.60 -18.21
N HIS A 279 -16.05 18.55 -19.16
CA HIS A 279 -16.24 18.23 -20.56
C HIS A 279 -15.11 17.36 -21.15
N VAL A 280 -13.86 17.64 -20.76
CA VAL A 280 -12.70 16.81 -21.13
C VAL A 280 -12.85 15.41 -20.55
N TRP A 281 -13.18 15.30 -19.27
CA TRP A 281 -13.39 14.04 -18.59
C TRP A 281 -14.50 13.21 -19.25
N ASP A 282 -15.69 13.78 -19.43
CA ASP A 282 -16.85 13.12 -20.05
C ASP A 282 -16.51 12.59 -21.46
N PHE A 283 -15.69 13.32 -22.22
CA PHE A 283 -15.20 12.84 -23.49
C PHE A 283 -14.26 11.62 -23.32
N LEU A 284 -13.29 11.71 -22.41
CA LEU A 284 -12.30 10.65 -22.19
C LEU A 284 -12.97 9.31 -21.88
N ILE A 285 -13.98 9.32 -21.01
CA ILE A 285 -14.68 8.10 -20.57
C ILE A 285 -15.92 7.75 -21.41
N SER A 286 -16.22 8.50 -22.47
CA SER A 286 -17.41 8.23 -23.30
C SER A 286 -17.32 6.89 -24.04
N ASP A 287 -18.45 6.18 -24.18
CA ASP A 287 -18.53 4.89 -24.92
C ASP A 287 -18.03 4.99 -26.38
N GLY A 288 -18.08 6.18 -26.98
CA GLY A 288 -17.58 6.44 -28.33
C GLY A 288 -16.06 6.52 -28.42
N ASN A 289 -15.35 6.63 -27.30
CA ASN A 289 -13.90 6.78 -27.23
C ASN A 289 -13.23 5.45 -26.87
N THR A 290 -13.10 4.55 -27.83
CA THR A 290 -12.47 3.23 -27.62
C THR A 290 -10.99 3.27 -27.26
N LYS A 291 -10.33 4.42 -27.48
CA LYS A 291 -8.94 4.68 -27.08
C LYS A 291 -8.86 5.46 -25.76
N GLY A 292 -9.99 5.74 -25.13
CA GLY A 292 -10.07 6.40 -23.85
C GLY A 292 -9.48 5.55 -22.73
N PRO A 293 -9.17 6.18 -21.59
CA PRO A 293 -8.78 5.44 -20.41
C PRO A 293 -9.93 4.57 -19.87
N VAL A 294 -9.58 3.48 -19.20
CA VAL A 294 -10.52 2.71 -18.39
C VAL A 294 -10.87 3.53 -17.15
N GLN A 295 -12.15 3.85 -16.97
CA GLN A 295 -12.61 4.54 -15.78
C GLN A 295 -12.55 3.60 -14.57
N ILE A 296 -12.04 4.09 -13.46
CA ILE A 296 -12.16 3.44 -12.15
C ILE A 296 -12.93 4.34 -11.19
N GLY A 297 -13.70 3.74 -10.28
CA GLY A 297 -14.36 4.45 -9.18
C GLY A 297 -13.56 4.36 -7.89
N ALA A 298 -14.08 5.00 -6.85
CA ALA A 298 -13.51 4.98 -5.51
C ALA A 298 -13.21 3.56 -4.96
N LEU A 299 -14.05 2.57 -5.27
CA LEU A 299 -13.86 1.19 -4.81
C LEU A 299 -12.66 0.49 -5.48
N GLU A 300 -12.53 0.64 -6.80
CA GLU A 300 -11.41 0.08 -7.54
C GLU A 300 -10.10 0.79 -7.18
N PHE A 301 -10.14 2.11 -7.01
CA PHE A 301 -9.01 2.88 -6.51
C PHE A 301 -8.57 2.39 -5.11
N GLU A 302 -9.50 2.20 -4.19
CA GLU A 302 -9.20 1.74 -2.83
C GLU A 302 -8.52 0.36 -2.85
N SER A 303 -9.02 -0.54 -3.69
CA SER A 303 -8.42 -1.87 -3.87
C SER A 303 -7.00 -1.76 -4.45
N LEU A 304 -6.82 -0.97 -5.52
CA LEU A 304 -5.53 -0.77 -6.18
C LEU A 304 -4.50 -0.10 -5.25
N ARG A 305 -4.90 0.90 -4.45
CA ARG A 305 -3.97 1.56 -3.51
C ARG A 305 -3.52 0.59 -2.43
N ILE A 306 -4.41 -0.26 -1.92
CA ILE A 306 -4.12 -1.22 -0.83
C ILE A 306 -3.16 -2.28 -1.37
N GLU A 307 -3.45 -2.80 -2.56
CA GLU A 307 -2.58 -3.73 -3.26
C GLU A 307 -1.19 -3.11 -3.53
N SER A 308 -1.11 -1.84 -3.93
CA SER A 308 0.15 -1.14 -4.17
C SER A 308 0.88 -0.70 -2.89
N GLY A 309 0.31 -0.89 -1.71
CA GLY A 309 0.89 -0.41 -0.44
C GLY A 309 0.84 1.10 -0.24
N SER A 310 -0.07 1.79 -0.93
CA SER A 310 -0.29 3.23 -0.79
C SER A 310 -1.11 3.53 0.46
N VAL A 311 -0.63 4.52 1.20
CA VAL A 311 -1.26 5.01 2.43
C VAL A 311 -2.50 5.85 2.15
N GLY A 312 -3.59 5.58 2.87
CA GLY A 312 -4.83 6.34 2.80
C GLY A 312 -4.96 7.36 3.93
N PHE A 313 -5.55 8.52 3.62
CA PHE A 313 -6.01 9.47 4.62
C PHE A 313 -7.10 8.84 5.50
N GLU A 314 -7.15 9.15 6.79
CA GLU A 314 -8.05 8.52 7.77
C GLU A 314 -7.96 7.00 7.95
N ARG A 315 -7.08 6.34 7.19
CA ARG A 315 -6.77 4.92 7.29
C ARG A 315 -5.42 4.74 7.97
N GLU A 316 -4.35 4.64 7.18
CA GLU A 316 -2.98 4.52 7.68
C GLU A 316 -2.51 5.81 8.37
N MET A 317 -2.86 7.00 7.83
CA MET A 317 -2.28 8.27 8.29
C MET A 317 -2.81 8.79 9.63
N LEU A 318 -4.10 8.60 9.91
CA LEU A 318 -4.78 9.11 11.12
C LEU A 318 -5.35 7.99 11.98
N ALA A 319 -4.66 6.84 12.03
CA ALA A 319 -5.06 5.69 12.82
C ALA A 319 -5.63 6.09 14.21
N ASN A 320 -6.64 5.35 14.63
CA ASN A 320 -7.61 5.73 15.67
C ASN A 320 -6.92 6.10 17.01
N GLN A 321 -7.08 7.35 17.45
CA GLN A 321 -6.36 7.91 18.62
C GLN A 321 -6.70 7.26 19.98
N LYS A 322 -7.78 6.47 20.05
CA LYS A 322 -8.26 5.88 21.32
C LYS A 322 -7.41 4.70 21.81
N ASP A 323 -6.73 3.99 20.92
CA ASP A 323 -5.82 2.92 21.30
C ASP A 323 -4.37 3.40 21.18
N SER A 324 -3.58 3.22 22.24
CA SER A 324 -2.16 3.66 22.27
C SER A 324 -1.34 3.02 21.14
N PHE A 325 -1.75 1.84 20.67
CA PHE A 325 -1.14 1.15 19.53
C PHE A 325 -1.51 1.76 18.17
N LEU A 326 -2.63 2.47 18.10
CA LEU A 326 -3.17 3.11 16.90
C LEU A 326 -2.96 4.62 16.88
N ALA A 327 -2.12 5.19 17.75
CA ALA A 327 -1.75 6.61 17.61
C ALA A 327 -1.33 6.93 16.16
N PRO A 328 -1.55 8.14 15.64
CA PRO A 328 -1.19 8.49 14.26
C PRO A 328 0.31 8.22 14.01
N PRO A 329 0.67 7.54 12.91
CA PRO A 329 2.07 7.22 12.62
C PRO A 329 2.91 8.41 12.20
N THR A 330 4.22 8.29 12.30
CA THR A 330 5.17 9.18 11.62
C THR A 330 5.31 8.73 10.15
N PRO A 331 5.77 9.60 9.24
CA PRO A 331 6.01 9.21 7.85
C PRO A 331 6.99 8.03 7.71
N LEU A 332 7.94 7.88 8.64
CA LEU A 332 8.91 6.77 8.65
C LEU A 332 8.27 5.42 8.99
N GLU A 333 7.22 5.40 9.83
CA GLU A 333 6.45 4.18 10.10
C GLU A 333 5.67 3.72 8.86
N LEU A 334 5.46 4.63 7.90
CA LEU A 334 4.68 4.42 6.67
C LEU A 334 5.53 4.35 5.40
N HIS A 335 6.87 4.31 5.52
CA HIS A 335 7.80 4.28 4.38
C HIS A 335 7.67 5.50 3.44
N LEU A 336 7.43 6.68 4.02
CA LEU A 336 7.38 7.97 3.33
C LEU A 336 8.66 8.79 3.55
N ASP A 337 9.80 8.14 3.77
CA ASP A 337 11.09 8.79 4.05
C ASP A 337 11.52 9.74 2.92
N TYR A 338 11.20 9.40 1.67
CA TYR A 338 11.48 10.22 0.49
C TYR A 338 10.75 11.58 0.47
N THR A 339 9.72 11.76 1.31
CA THR A 339 8.97 13.02 1.46
C THR A 339 9.57 13.96 2.51
N ILE A 340 10.61 13.51 3.22
CA ILE A 340 11.25 14.26 4.30
C ILE A 340 12.66 14.68 3.87
N ASN A 341 12.96 15.97 3.98
CA ASN A 341 14.33 16.43 3.96
C ASN A 341 14.91 16.40 5.37
N MET A 342 15.80 15.44 5.63
CA MET A 342 16.42 15.25 6.94
C MET A 342 17.46 16.32 7.29
N GLU A 343 17.99 17.03 6.29
CA GLU A 343 19.02 18.06 6.45
C GLU A 343 18.41 19.45 6.66
N LYS A 344 17.12 19.60 6.36
CA LYS A 344 16.39 20.85 6.47
C LYS A 344 16.23 21.28 7.94
N GLY A 345 16.37 22.58 8.15
CA GLY A 345 16.07 23.24 9.43
C GLY A 345 14.56 23.34 9.75
N CYS A 346 14.27 23.88 10.94
CA CYS A 346 12.95 24.10 11.55
C CYS A 346 11.73 23.89 10.64
N TYR A 347 11.02 22.77 10.83
CA TYR A 347 9.67 22.56 10.32
C TYR A 347 8.77 21.95 11.39
N LEU A 348 7.45 22.06 11.21
CA LEU A 348 6.48 21.53 12.16
C LEU A 348 6.69 20.03 12.42
N GLY A 349 6.93 19.65 13.67
CA GLY A 349 7.09 18.25 14.08
C GLY A 349 8.49 17.65 13.85
N GLN A 350 9.48 18.46 13.45
CA GLN A 350 10.86 18.00 13.20
C GLN A 350 11.47 17.23 14.38
N GLU A 351 11.29 17.70 15.62
CA GLU A 351 11.84 17.03 16.81
C GLU A 351 11.32 15.59 16.96
N GLY A 352 10.04 15.37 16.63
CA GLY A 352 9.42 14.04 16.64
C GLY A 352 10.05 13.12 15.60
N ILE A 353 10.27 13.61 14.38
CA ILE A 353 10.96 12.86 13.32
C ILE A 353 12.41 12.56 13.70
N ALA A 354 13.15 13.55 14.18
CA ALA A 354 14.54 13.41 14.59
C ALA A 354 14.70 12.39 15.73
N SER A 355 13.73 12.34 16.66
CA SER A 355 13.68 11.34 17.72
C SER A 355 13.54 9.92 17.17
N VAL A 356 12.69 9.71 16.16
CA VAL A 356 12.53 8.39 15.50
C VAL A 356 13.79 8.00 14.73
N VAL A 357 14.39 8.93 13.98
CA VAL A 357 15.64 8.68 13.22
C VAL A 357 16.81 8.33 14.14
N LYS A 358 16.94 9.01 15.28
CA LYS A 358 17.99 8.75 16.27
C LYS A 358 17.78 7.44 17.05
N ASN A 359 16.63 6.79 16.92
CA ASN A 359 16.37 5.53 17.60
C ASN A 359 17.20 4.41 16.94
N PRO A 360 18.16 3.78 17.64
CA PRO A 360 18.98 2.72 17.05
C PRO A 360 18.16 1.47 16.68
N ARG A 361 16.96 1.33 17.24
CA ARG A 361 16.01 0.25 16.91
C ARG A 361 15.03 0.63 15.79
N GLY A 362 15.21 1.79 15.17
CA GLY A 362 14.31 2.30 14.14
C GLY A 362 12.89 2.63 14.66
N PRO A 363 11.94 2.82 13.72
CA PRO A 363 10.55 3.13 14.05
C PRO A 363 9.89 2.01 14.88
N PRO A 364 8.97 2.33 15.82
CA PRO A 364 8.40 1.36 16.74
C PRO A 364 7.44 0.36 16.07
N ARG A 365 6.94 0.70 14.89
CA ARG A 365 6.12 -0.13 14.00
C ARG A 365 6.37 0.31 12.55
N MET A 366 6.01 -0.55 11.62
CA MET A 366 6.14 -0.28 10.18
C MET A 366 4.91 -0.81 9.45
N LEU A 367 4.60 -0.19 8.31
CA LEU A 367 3.54 -0.65 7.42
C LEU A 367 3.99 -1.92 6.67
N TYR A 368 3.13 -2.93 6.70
CA TYR A 368 3.25 -4.17 5.93
C TYR A 368 1.98 -4.41 5.14
N GLN A 369 2.10 -5.25 4.13
CA GLN A 369 0.97 -5.86 3.46
C GLN A 369 0.69 -7.22 4.10
N VAL A 370 -0.58 -7.59 4.22
CA VAL A 370 -1.02 -8.92 4.64
C VAL A 370 -1.80 -9.52 3.49
N VAL A 371 -1.38 -10.68 3.01
CA VAL A 371 -2.04 -11.40 1.92
C VAL A 371 -2.76 -12.60 2.50
N PHE A 372 -4.09 -12.60 2.42
CA PHE A 372 -4.95 -13.71 2.77
C PHE A 372 -5.28 -14.45 1.48
N ASP A 373 -4.86 -15.70 1.39
CA ASP A 373 -5.18 -16.54 0.24
C ASP A 373 -6.58 -17.11 0.45
N ASP A 374 -7.51 -16.75 -0.44
CA ASP A 374 -8.92 -17.08 -0.27
C ASP A 374 -9.16 -18.59 -0.46
N ASP A 375 -8.27 -19.31 -1.16
CA ASP A 375 -8.39 -20.77 -1.33
C ASP A 375 -8.12 -21.54 -0.02
N PHE A 376 -7.29 -20.97 0.86
CA PHE A 376 -7.03 -21.52 2.20
C PHE A 376 -8.01 -21.00 3.27
N ASN A 377 -8.76 -19.96 2.95
CA ASN A 377 -9.70 -19.30 3.86
C ASN A 377 -11.13 -19.47 3.36
N VAL A 378 -11.74 -20.61 3.67
CA VAL A 378 -13.17 -20.83 3.38
C VAL A 378 -13.97 -19.88 4.25
N TYR A 379 -14.52 -18.81 3.68
CA TYR A 379 -15.28 -17.82 4.46
C TYR A 379 -16.75 -18.25 4.67
N ASP A 380 -17.38 -17.76 5.74
CA ASP A 380 -18.74 -18.13 6.14
C ASP A 380 -19.81 -18.07 5.02
N TYR A 381 -19.70 -17.10 4.09
CA TYR A 381 -20.65 -16.97 2.99
C TYR A 381 -20.54 -18.11 1.96
N GLN A 382 -19.36 -18.72 1.83
CA GLN A 382 -19.12 -19.88 0.97
C GLN A 382 -19.64 -21.18 1.62
N SER A 383 -19.71 -21.22 2.95
CA SER A 383 -20.17 -22.37 3.72
C SER A 383 -21.70 -22.48 3.84
N ALA A 384 -22.46 -21.51 3.32
CA ALA A 384 -23.91 -21.40 3.52
C ALA A 384 -24.77 -22.57 2.97
N GLY A 385 -24.16 -23.60 2.37
CA GLY A 385 -24.81 -24.85 1.96
C GLY A 385 -24.24 -26.12 2.60
N ASP A 386 -23.11 -26.04 3.31
CA ASP A 386 -22.42 -27.23 3.83
C ASP A 386 -22.80 -27.46 5.30
N ARG A 387 -23.47 -28.59 5.58
CA ARG A 387 -23.98 -28.94 6.92
C ARG A 387 -22.90 -29.55 7.82
N SER A 388 -21.63 -29.17 7.61
CA SER A 388 -20.57 -29.65 8.48
C SER A 388 -20.81 -29.17 9.92
N ILE A 389 -20.59 -30.06 10.88
CA ILE A 389 -20.92 -29.85 12.31
C ILE A 389 -19.95 -28.86 12.98
N VAL A 390 -18.90 -28.44 12.26
CA VAL A 390 -17.85 -27.54 12.77
C VAL A 390 -18.22 -26.11 12.40
N GLU A 391 -18.40 -25.26 13.41
CA GLU A 391 -18.58 -23.82 13.20
C GLU A 391 -17.39 -23.27 12.42
N ASN A 392 -17.64 -22.74 11.21
CA ASN A 392 -16.61 -22.02 10.47
C ASN A 392 -16.33 -20.71 11.22
N LEU A 393 -15.10 -20.55 11.69
CA LEU A 393 -14.63 -19.34 12.39
C LEU A 393 -13.86 -18.42 11.45
N THR A 394 -13.85 -18.72 10.15
CA THR A 394 -13.11 -17.99 9.13
C THR A 394 -13.98 -16.84 8.62
N ARG A 395 -13.77 -15.67 9.24
CA ARG A 395 -14.40 -14.43 8.79
C ARG A 395 -13.47 -13.63 7.88
N VAL A 396 -14.08 -12.85 6.99
CA VAL A 396 -13.36 -11.91 6.11
C VAL A 396 -12.62 -10.86 6.97
N PRO A 397 -11.33 -10.57 6.67
CA PRO A 397 -10.57 -9.53 7.36
C PRO A 397 -11.24 -8.15 7.28
N ARG A 398 -11.12 -7.36 8.36
CA ARG A 398 -11.61 -5.97 8.41
C ARG A 398 -10.56 -5.02 8.97
N ALA A 399 -10.69 -3.73 8.68
CA ALA A 399 -9.86 -2.74 9.33
C ALA A 399 -10.11 -2.75 10.85
N GLY A 400 -9.06 -2.52 11.64
CA GLY A 400 -9.08 -2.61 13.09
C GLY A 400 -8.87 -4.03 13.65
N ASP A 401 -8.91 -5.07 12.81
CA ASP A 401 -8.63 -6.42 13.26
C ASP A 401 -7.18 -6.56 13.75
N LYS A 402 -7.02 -7.20 14.91
CA LYS A 402 -5.70 -7.53 15.47
C LYS A 402 -5.13 -8.75 14.78
N VAL A 403 -3.84 -8.69 14.50
CA VAL A 403 -3.10 -9.73 13.79
C VAL A 403 -2.14 -10.41 14.77
N PHE A 404 -2.14 -11.74 14.79
CA PHE A 404 -1.33 -12.56 15.70
C PHE A 404 -0.46 -13.54 14.93
N VAL A 405 0.65 -13.99 15.51
CA VAL A 405 1.48 -15.04 14.89
C VAL A 405 0.70 -16.36 14.88
N LEU A 406 0.69 -17.06 13.73
CA LEU A 406 0.10 -18.40 13.62
C LEU A 406 0.76 -19.36 14.64
N GLY A 407 -0.05 -20.20 15.30
CA GLY A 407 0.43 -21.12 16.34
C GLY A 407 0.73 -20.47 17.70
N SER A 408 0.59 -19.15 17.84
CA SER A 408 0.78 -18.47 19.13
C SER A 408 -0.46 -18.48 20.04
N ASN A 409 -1.57 -19.09 19.61
CA ASN A 409 -2.88 -19.06 20.30
C ASN A 409 -3.33 -17.63 20.68
N ALA A 410 -3.15 -16.69 19.75
CA ALA A 410 -3.43 -15.26 19.95
C ALA A 410 -2.68 -14.59 21.11
N GLU A 411 -1.53 -15.13 21.54
CA GLU A 411 -0.71 -14.51 22.59
C GLU A 411 0.35 -13.53 22.04
N ILE A 412 0.84 -13.75 20.81
CA ILE A 412 1.81 -12.85 20.17
C ILE A 412 1.10 -11.97 19.15
N GLU A 413 0.63 -10.82 19.62
CA GLU A 413 0.09 -9.77 18.76
C GLU A 413 1.22 -9.08 17.97
N VAL A 414 1.07 -9.15 16.66
CA VAL A 414 1.98 -8.64 15.63
C VAL A 414 1.65 -7.20 15.27
N GLY A 415 0.37 -6.91 15.03
CA GLY A 415 -0.08 -5.61 14.56
C GLY A 415 -1.59 -5.50 14.43
N VAL A 416 -2.04 -4.48 13.71
CA VAL A 416 -3.46 -4.21 13.44
C VAL A 416 -3.64 -3.90 11.96
N LEU A 417 -4.67 -4.48 11.33
CA LEU A 417 -5.09 -4.15 9.97
C LEU A 417 -5.61 -2.71 9.93
N THR A 418 -5.08 -1.88 9.03
CA THR A 418 -5.51 -0.49 8.84
C THR A 418 -6.45 -0.34 7.66
N SER A 419 -6.26 -1.15 6.61
CA SER A 419 -7.12 -1.21 5.42
C SER A 419 -7.18 -2.65 4.91
N VAL A 420 -8.28 -3.03 4.28
CA VAL A 420 -8.47 -4.33 3.64
C VAL A 420 -9.20 -4.09 2.32
N ALA A 421 -8.66 -4.60 1.21
CA ALA A 421 -9.29 -4.55 -0.10
C ALA A 421 -10.51 -5.47 -0.14
N GLU A 422 -11.44 -5.20 -1.05
CA GLU A 422 -12.56 -6.10 -1.31
C GLU A 422 -12.05 -7.49 -1.74
N PRO A 423 -12.56 -8.61 -1.17
CA PRO A 423 -12.13 -9.95 -1.56
C PRO A 423 -12.26 -10.21 -3.06
N GLY A 424 -11.21 -10.74 -3.67
CA GLY A 424 -11.15 -10.98 -5.11
C GLY A 424 -10.98 -9.72 -5.97
N SER A 425 -10.98 -8.51 -5.42
CA SER A 425 -10.75 -7.27 -6.21
C SER A 425 -9.33 -7.17 -6.78
N THR A 426 -8.45 -8.09 -6.38
CA THR A 426 -7.11 -8.29 -6.94
C THR A 426 -7.13 -8.99 -8.30
N GLY A 427 -8.27 -9.50 -8.76
CA GLY A 427 -8.34 -10.38 -9.94
C GLY A 427 -7.76 -11.77 -9.69
N GLU A 428 -7.10 -11.97 -8.55
CA GLU A 428 -6.62 -13.23 -8.03
C GLU A 428 -7.48 -13.66 -6.83
N PRO A 429 -7.51 -14.95 -6.44
CA PRO A 429 -8.24 -15.42 -5.26
C PRO A 429 -7.49 -15.05 -3.96
N VAL A 430 -7.17 -13.76 -3.81
CA VAL A 430 -6.47 -13.24 -2.63
C VAL A 430 -7.14 -11.97 -2.14
N THR A 431 -7.32 -11.90 -0.83
CA THR A 431 -7.71 -10.68 -0.12
C THR A 431 -6.47 -10.02 0.44
N VAL A 432 -6.23 -8.76 0.07
CA VAL A 432 -5.03 -8.02 0.49
C VAL A 432 -5.40 -6.94 1.50
N GLY A 433 -4.60 -6.82 2.56
CA GLY A 433 -4.73 -5.74 3.54
C GLY A 433 -3.41 -5.03 3.82
N LEU A 434 -3.52 -3.88 4.46
CA LEU A 434 -2.39 -3.15 5.04
C LEU A 434 -2.45 -3.27 6.57
N ALA A 435 -1.29 -3.43 7.19
CA ALA A 435 -1.15 -3.57 8.64
C ALA A 435 -0.02 -2.72 9.19
N LEU A 436 -0.27 -2.07 10.33
CA LEU A 436 0.79 -1.50 11.15
C LEU A 436 1.32 -2.56 12.11
N VAL A 437 2.55 -3.02 11.83
CA VAL A 437 3.18 -4.16 12.51
C VAL A 437 4.29 -3.68 13.44
N ARG A 438 4.37 -4.27 14.64
CA ARG A 438 5.42 -3.99 15.64
C ARG A 438 6.81 -4.33 15.10
N ARG A 439 7.84 -3.77 15.74
CA ARG A 439 9.24 -4.12 15.45
C ARG A 439 9.49 -5.63 15.44
N ALA A 440 10.20 -6.07 14.41
CA ALA A 440 10.57 -7.46 14.19
C ALA A 440 11.25 -8.11 15.40
N ASP A 441 12.24 -7.43 15.99
CA ASP A 441 12.95 -7.92 17.17
C ASP A 441 12.03 -8.29 18.34
N SER A 442 10.95 -7.53 18.53
CA SER A 442 10.00 -7.77 19.62
C SER A 442 9.17 -9.02 19.35
N ILE A 443 8.74 -9.21 18.10
CA ILE A 443 7.95 -10.37 17.67
C ILE A 443 8.83 -11.62 17.69
N ILE A 444 10.00 -11.58 17.05
CA ILE A 444 10.94 -12.68 16.96
C ILE A 444 11.38 -13.13 18.36
N LYS A 445 11.68 -12.21 19.27
CA LYS A 445 12.04 -12.55 20.67
C LYS A 445 10.91 -13.31 21.37
N LYS A 446 9.65 -12.90 21.18
CA LYS A 446 8.47 -13.59 21.74
C LYS A 446 8.25 -14.95 21.09
N MET A 447 8.46 -15.08 19.78
CA MET A 447 8.37 -16.36 19.07
C MET A 447 9.42 -17.36 19.58
N LYS A 448 10.68 -16.92 19.72
CA LYS A 448 11.77 -17.73 20.31
C LYS A 448 11.43 -18.19 21.72
N ALA A 449 10.83 -17.32 22.54
CA ALA A 449 10.41 -17.67 23.90
C ALA A 449 9.30 -18.76 23.95
N LYS A 450 8.50 -18.87 22.88
CA LYS A 450 7.44 -19.89 22.74
C LYS A 450 7.86 -21.12 21.91
N ASN A 451 9.11 -21.18 21.44
CA ASN A 451 9.59 -22.19 20.50
C ASN A 451 8.73 -22.29 19.23
N LEU A 452 8.20 -21.17 18.76
CA LEU A 452 7.52 -21.11 17.47
C LEU A 452 8.57 -21.08 16.36
N GLU A 453 8.28 -21.76 15.25
CA GLU A 453 9.16 -21.75 14.09
C GLU A 453 9.23 -20.34 13.50
N ILE A 454 10.45 -19.85 13.35
CA ILE A 454 10.72 -18.65 12.56
C ILE A 454 10.99 -19.16 11.16
N ASN A 455 10.24 -18.67 10.18
CA ASN A 455 10.37 -19.10 8.80
C ASN A 455 11.84 -18.97 8.36
N ARG A 456 12.54 -20.10 8.22
CA ARG A 456 14.02 -20.15 8.05
C ARG A 456 14.53 -19.66 6.71
N ARG A 457 13.66 -19.15 5.82
CA ARG A 457 14.09 -18.45 4.59
C ARG A 457 15.02 -17.24 4.88
N ILE A 458 15.12 -16.82 6.14
CA ILE A 458 15.77 -15.58 6.59
C ILE A 458 17.16 -15.83 7.21
N GLU A 459 17.51 -17.05 7.63
CA GLU A 459 18.83 -17.35 8.19
C GLU A 459 19.81 -17.75 7.08
N VAL A 460 20.35 -16.76 6.36
CA VAL A 460 21.62 -16.95 5.65
C VAL A 460 22.75 -16.92 6.70
N ASP A 461 22.87 -18.03 7.44
CA ASP A 461 24.00 -18.28 8.33
C ASP A 461 25.23 -18.62 7.47
N THR A 462 25.86 -17.60 6.89
CA THR A 462 27.25 -17.71 6.44
C THR A 462 28.03 -16.47 6.87
N PRO A 463 28.79 -16.55 7.98
CA PRO A 463 29.94 -15.69 8.15
C PRO A 463 30.99 -16.12 7.12
N MET A 464 30.87 -15.64 5.88
CA MET A 464 31.97 -15.72 4.92
C MET A 464 33.00 -14.65 5.27
N GLU A 465 33.79 -14.91 6.31
CA GLU A 465 35.13 -14.36 6.42
C GLU A 465 35.99 -15.00 5.32
N GLY A 466 35.90 -14.47 4.09
CA GLY A 466 36.68 -15.03 2.98
C GLY A 466 36.31 -14.53 1.60
N GLY A 467 36.68 -13.29 1.28
CA GLY A 467 37.35 -13.00 0.00
C GLY A 467 36.64 -13.25 -1.33
N SER A 468 35.33 -13.00 -1.47
CA SER A 468 34.77 -12.73 -2.80
C SER A 468 34.02 -11.40 -2.79
N GLY A 469 34.35 -10.53 -3.75
CA GLY A 469 33.75 -9.20 -3.91
C GLY A 469 32.29 -9.22 -4.37
N MET A 470 31.55 -10.27 -4.06
CA MET A 470 30.12 -10.32 -4.33
C MET A 470 29.39 -9.47 -3.29
N ILE A 471 28.74 -8.42 -3.78
CA ILE A 471 27.89 -7.52 -3.00
C ILE A 471 26.86 -8.41 -2.26
N PRO A 472 26.81 -8.38 -0.92
CA PRO A 472 25.82 -9.15 -0.18
C PRO A 472 24.43 -8.76 -0.65
N PRO A 473 23.52 -9.73 -0.87
CA PRO A 473 22.15 -9.42 -1.25
C PRO A 473 21.53 -8.49 -0.20
N PRO A 474 20.64 -7.55 -0.61
CA PRO A 474 20.00 -6.64 0.32
C PRO A 474 19.32 -7.44 1.43
N ALA A 475 19.47 -6.98 2.68
CA ALA A 475 18.90 -7.66 3.84
C ALA A 475 17.39 -7.84 3.64
N LEU A 476 16.98 -9.10 3.53
CA LEU A 476 15.56 -9.47 3.44
C LEU A 476 14.86 -9.02 4.72
N ASP A 477 13.64 -8.50 4.57
CA ASP A 477 12.86 -8.05 5.70
C ASP A 477 12.57 -9.23 6.65
N PRO A 478 12.92 -9.15 7.94
CA PRO A 478 12.88 -10.29 8.87
C PRO A 478 11.46 -10.82 9.18
N LEU A 479 10.41 -10.11 8.77
CA LEU A 479 9.02 -10.56 8.92
C LEU A 479 8.36 -10.95 7.59
N ASP A 480 9.06 -10.86 6.45
CA ASP A 480 8.49 -11.26 5.16
C ASP A 480 8.20 -12.77 5.15
N GLY A 481 6.97 -13.15 4.80
CA GLY A 481 6.50 -14.53 4.85
C GLY A 481 6.12 -15.03 6.24
N LEU A 482 6.06 -14.16 7.26
CA LEU A 482 5.52 -14.57 8.57
C LEU A 482 4.01 -14.84 8.45
N GLU A 483 3.60 -16.05 8.79
CA GLU A 483 2.20 -16.45 8.83
C GLU A 483 1.51 -15.89 10.07
N VAL A 484 0.33 -15.33 9.83
CA VAL A 484 -0.46 -14.62 10.82
C VAL A 484 -1.92 -15.02 10.77
N ILE A 485 -2.63 -14.81 11.88
CA ILE A 485 -4.06 -15.06 12.02
C ILE A 485 -4.78 -13.84 12.55
N ILE A 486 -6.06 -13.70 12.19
CA ILE A 486 -6.93 -12.64 12.69
C ILE A 486 -7.45 -12.99 14.10
N GLY A 487 -7.45 -12.01 15.00
CA GLY A 487 -8.02 -12.15 16.34
C GLY A 487 -9.50 -12.53 16.30
N GLY A 488 -9.84 -13.61 17.02
CA GLY A 488 -11.21 -14.11 17.10
C GLY A 488 -11.71 -14.79 15.82
N GLY A 489 -10.82 -15.12 14.89
CA GLY A 489 -11.15 -15.90 13.69
C GLY A 489 -10.06 -16.92 13.35
N SER A 490 -10.27 -17.65 12.26
CA SER A 490 -9.30 -18.63 11.72
C SER A 490 -8.69 -18.22 10.38
N ALA A 491 -8.93 -16.99 9.92
CA ALA A 491 -8.36 -16.49 8.68
C ALA A 491 -6.83 -16.38 8.80
N VAL A 492 -6.12 -17.11 7.94
CA VAL A 492 -4.67 -17.17 7.85
C VAL A 492 -4.18 -16.27 6.73
N GLY A 493 -3.20 -15.41 7.02
CA GLY A 493 -2.53 -14.58 6.04
C GLY A 493 -1.01 -14.65 6.17
N SER A 494 -0.31 -14.13 5.17
CA SER A 494 1.14 -13.97 5.18
C SER A 494 1.49 -12.49 5.19
N LEU A 495 2.39 -12.09 6.08
CA LEU A 495 3.00 -10.76 6.01
C LEU A 495 3.92 -10.65 4.80
N ARG A 496 3.89 -9.48 4.16
CA ARG A 496 4.75 -9.08 3.05
C ARG A 496 5.24 -7.65 3.24
N GLY A 497 6.47 -7.37 2.84
CA GLY A 497 6.90 -5.98 2.67
C GLY A 497 5.97 -5.25 1.70
N VAL A 498 5.69 -3.96 1.93
CA VAL A 498 4.88 -3.18 0.98
C VAL A 498 5.56 -3.13 -0.40
N PRO A 499 4.81 -3.13 -1.52
CA PRO A 499 5.36 -3.13 -2.87
C PRO A 499 6.44 -2.07 -3.12
N SER A 500 6.26 -0.85 -2.63
CA SER A 500 7.25 0.24 -2.77
C SER A 500 8.64 -0.08 -2.19
N ARG A 501 8.75 -1.08 -1.29
CA ARG A 501 10.02 -1.59 -0.77
C ARG A 501 10.51 -2.85 -1.50
N ARG A 502 9.58 -3.64 -2.06
CA ARG A 502 9.90 -4.88 -2.78
C ARG A 502 10.36 -4.61 -4.21
N PHE A 503 9.73 -3.66 -4.88
CA PHE A 503 10.03 -3.30 -6.26
C PHE A 503 10.98 -2.09 -6.29
N ARG A 504 12.05 -2.20 -7.09
CA ARG A 504 12.96 -1.08 -7.34
C ARG A 504 12.24 0.00 -8.14
N ASN A 505 12.66 1.25 -7.97
CA ASN A 505 12.18 2.37 -8.77
C ASN A 505 12.25 2.04 -10.28
N GLY A 506 11.14 2.24 -10.98
CA GLY A 506 11.03 2.00 -12.42
C GLY A 506 10.60 0.58 -12.81
N ARG A 507 10.40 -0.34 -11.86
CA ARG A 507 9.71 -1.62 -12.13
C ARG A 507 8.26 -1.54 -11.69
N ASN A 508 7.36 -2.04 -12.53
CA ASN A 508 5.95 -2.12 -12.20
C ASN A 508 5.65 -3.44 -11.47
N MET A 509 4.73 -3.42 -10.51
CA MET A 509 4.30 -4.62 -9.79
C MET A 509 3.45 -5.57 -10.64
N PHE A 510 2.90 -5.08 -11.77
CA PHE A 510 2.11 -5.86 -12.73
C PHE A 510 2.92 -6.37 -13.92
N ASP A 511 4.19 -5.97 -14.04
CA ASP A 511 5.08 -6.57 -15.03
C ASP A 511 5.19 -8.06 -14.70
N ASN A 512 4.96 -8.92 -15.69
CA ASN A 512 5.18 -10.37 -15.54
C ASN A 512 6.68 -10.58 -15.30
N ILE A 513 7.11 -10.56 -14.04
CA ILE A 513 8.46 -10.98 -13.67
C ILE A 513 8.45 -12.51 -13.80
N PRO A 514 9.14 -13.11 -14.78
CA PRO A 514 9.37 -14.54 -14.76
C PRO A 514 10.24 -14.80 -13.53
N ASP A 515 9.68 -15.42 -12.50
CA ASP A 515 10.35 -15.92 -11.29
C ASP A 515 11.66 -15.21 -10.93
N PHE A 516 11.56 -14.15 -10.14
CA PHE A 516 12.70 -13.42 -9.55
C PHE A 516 13.70 -14.34 -8.80
N VAL A 517 13.26 -15.55 -8.43
CA VAL A 517 14.10 -16.60 -7.82
C VAL A 517 15.08 -17.23 -8.84
N ASN A 518 14.78 -17.23 -10.13
CA ASN A 518 15.65 -17.80 -11.17
C ASN A 518 16.66 -16.77 -11.74
N GLN A 519 16.29 -15.48 -11.85
CA GLN A 519 17.14 -14.47 -12.49
C GLN A 519 18.26 -13.89 -11.61
N LEU A 520 18.19 -14.01 -10.28
CA LEU A 520 19.31 -13.67 -9.39
C LEU A 520 20.59 -14.48 -9.68
N SER A 521 20.50 -15.55 -10.48
CA SER A 521 21.64 -16.36 -10.90
C SER A 521 22.35 -15.87 -12.19
N GLN A 522 21.80 -14.89 -12.93
CA GLN A 522 22.32 -14.55 -14.27
C GLN A 522 22.68 -13.07 -14.52
N GLU A 523 22.24 -12.10 -13.71
CA GLU A 523 22.49 -10.67 -13.98
C GLU A 523 23.48 -10.01 -13.00
N GLN A 524 24.69 -10.58 -12.85
CA GLN A 524 25.78 -9.96 -12.07
C GLN A 524 26.75 -9.08 -12.91
N ASP A 525 26.58 -9.00 -14.23
CA ASP A 525 27.51 -8.25 -15.09
C ASP A 525 26.82 -7.09 -15.81
N GLY A 526 26.57 -5.98 -15.10
CA GLY A 526 26.03 -4.76 -15.70
C GLY A 526 26.00 -3.57 -14.74
N GLU A 527 27.08 -2.78 -14.74
CA GLU A 527 27.17 -1.48 -14.05
C GLU A 527 26.02 -0.54 -14.47
N PHE A 528 25.24 -0.05 -13.49
CA PHE A 528 24.39 1.13 -13.69
C PHE A 528 24.42 2.04 -12.45
N LEU A 529 24.62 3.33 -12.73
CA LEU A 529 24.97 4.41 -11.80
C LEU A 529 23.88 4.72 -10.76
N MET A 530 24.24 4.59 -9.49
CA MET A 530 23.57 5.25 -8.36
C MET A 530 24.07 6.70 -8.27
N ALA A 531 23.25 7.66 -8.69
CA ALA A 531 23.53 9.07 -8.42
C ALA A 531 23.19 9.40 -6.97
N ASN A 532 24.20 9.73 -6.16
CA ASN A 532 24.00 10.42 -4.91
C ASN A 532 25.12 11.45 -4.64
N ARG A 533 24.67 12.65 -4.27
CA ARG A 533 25.32 13.65 -3.41
C ARG A 533 26.64 14.32 -3.86
N ASN A 534 26.47 15.60 -4.19
CA ASN A 534 27.35 16.76 -4.00
C ASN A 534 28.77 16.54 -3.45
N SER A 535 29.75 16.97 -4.24
CA SER A 535 30.90 17.73 -3.77
C SER A 535 31.19 18.88 -4.75
N ASP A 536 31.25 20.10 -4.22
CA ASP A 536 32.03 21.24 -4.73
C ASP A 536 33.36 20.75 -5.34
N GLY A 537 33.87 21.23 -6.47
CA GLY A 537 33.91 22.60 -6.93
C GLY A 537 35.39 22.92 -7.20
N THR A 538 35.91 22.59 -8.38
CA THR A 538 37.07 23.29 -8.97
C THR A 538 37.08 23.21 -10.50
N ARG A 539 36.95 24.40 -11.06
CA ARG A 539 37.24 24.92 -12.40
C ARG A 539 38.45 24.26 -13.10
N PHE A 540 38.27 23.71 -14.31
CA PHE A 540 39.27 23.71 -15.39
C PHE A 540 38.61 23.56 -16.77
N GLN A 541 39.08 24.35 -17.75
CA GLN A 541 38.62 24.41 -19.14
C GLN A 541 39.03 23.17 -19.98
N PRO A 542 38.40 22.93 -21.14
CA PRO A 542 38.64 21.75 -21.97
C PRO A 542 39.66 22.01 -23.08
N ASP A 543 40.41 20.97 -23.46
CA ASP A 543 41.01 20.84 -24.80
C ASP A 543 41.11 19.35 -25.22
N ALA A 544 40.50 19.06 -26.38
CA ALA A 544 40.74 18.13 -27.49
C ALA A 544 41.57 16.79 -27.37
N PRO A 545 41.40 15.85 -28.33
CA PRO A 545 41.53 14.39 -28.12
C PRO A 545 42.66 13.70 -28.90
N ALA A 546 43.07 12.50 -28.44
CA ALA A 546 43.80 11.43 -29.16
C ALA A 546 44.06 10.27 -28.18
N ALA A 547 44.26 8.98 -28.49
CA ALA A 547 44.12 8.12 -29.66
C ALA A 547 44.30 6.66 -29.16
N LYS A 548 43.86 5.69 -29.96
CA LYS A 548 43.91 4.22 -29.79
C LYS A 548 45.34 3.64 -29.66
N THR A 549 45.47 2.51 -28.98
CA THR A 549 46.33 1.38 -29.41
C THR A 549 45.88 0.05 -28.81
N ALA A 550 45.88 -0.99 -29.66
CA ALA A 550 45.61 -2.39 -29.36
C ALA A 550 46.92 -3.18 -29.20
N PHE A 551 46.90 -4.31 -28.50
CA PHE A 551 48.01 -5.27 -28.48
C PHE A 551 47.51 -6.73 -28.45
N LEU A 552 48.15 -7.57 -29.27
CA LEU A 552 47.91 -9.01 -29.48
C LEU A 552 48.73 -9.87 -28.49
N PRO A 553 48.39 -11.16 -28.30
CA PRO A 553 49.17 -12.08 -27.49
C PRO A 553 50.12 -12.95 -28.33
N THR A 554 51.21 -13.41 -27.72
CA THR A 554 52.04 -14.52 -28.22
C THR A 554 52.21 -15.58 -27.14
N GLU A 555 52.06 -16.82 -27.57
CA GLU A 555 52.38 -18.07 -26.88
C GLU A 555 53.91 -18.22 -26.73
N ASP A 556 54.34 -18.93 -25.68
CA ASP A 556 55.39 -19.96 -25.80
C ASP A 556 55.47 -20.76 -24.49
N GLY A 557 55.47 -22.09 -24.63
CA GLY A 557 55.64 -23.05 -23.55
C GLY A 557 57.09 -23.49 -23.39
N ALA A 558 57.45 -23.89 -22.18
CA ALA A 558 58.61 -24.74 -21.93
C ALA A 558 58.34 -25.62 -20.70
N ALA A 559 58.46 -26.94 -20.91
CA ALA A 559 58.39 -27.96 -19.88
C ALA A 559 59.61 -27.90 -18.96
N ASN A 560 59.38 -28.03 -17.65
CA ASN A 560 60.45 -28.21 -16.68
C ASN A 560 60.11 -29.40 -15.78
N LEU A 561 60.93 -30.45 -15.88
CA LEU A 561 60.97 -31.62 -15.00
C LEU A 561 61.94 -31.30 -13.87
N GLY A 562 61.47 -31.28 -12.62
CA GLY A 562 62.33 -31.08 -11.46
C GLY A 562 61.62 -31.31 -10.12
N ASP A 563 62.19 -32.25 -9.36
CA ASP A 563 62.19 -32.38 -7.89
C ASP A 563 60.97 -32.99 -7.16
N ASP A 564 60.97 -34.33 -7.07
CA ASP A 564 60.07 -35.20 -6.28
C ASP A 564 60.23 -35.09 -4.74
N GLU A 565 60.95 -34.10 -4.21
CA GLU A 565 61.17 -33.98 -2.75
C GLU A 565 60.14 -33.09 -2.04
N ASP A 566 59.42 -32.25 -2.78
CA ASP A 566 58.39 -31.35 -2.24
C ASP A 566 57.00 -32.00 -2.13
N ASP A 567 56.73 -33.06 -2.90
CA ASP A 567 55.48 -33.82 -2.87
C ASP A 567 55.33 -34.66 -1.58
N LEU A 568 56.44 -35.14 -1.02
CA LEU A 568 56.42 -35.86 0.25
C LEU A 568 56.14 -34.95 1.46
N LYS A 569 56.61 -33.70 1.43
CA LYS A 569 56.34 -32.71 2.48
C LYS A 569 54.91 -32.19 2.43
N THR A 570 54.32 -32.05 1.24
CA THR A 570 52.91 -31.69 1.08
C THR A 570 51.98 -32.83 1.51
N LEU A 571 52.33 -34.09 1.24
CA LEU A 571 51.57 -35.25 1.74
C LEU A 571 51.60 -35.37 3.28
N GLN A 572 52.74 -35.09 3.92
CA GLN A 572 52.81 -35.09 5.38
C GLN A 572 52.01 -33.93 6.01
N LYS A 573 52.02 -32.74 5.40
CA LYS A 573 51.22 -31.59 5.85
C LYS A 573 49.71 -31.83 5.68
N THR A 574 49.29 -32.43 4.58
CA THR A 574 47.88 -32.76 4.33
C THR A 574 47.39 -33.85 5.28
N ALA A 575 48.19 -34.88 5.56
CA ALA A 575 47.86 -35.90 6.56
C ALA A 575 47.75 -35.33 7.98
N ALA A 576 48.62 -34.39 8.36
CA ALA A 576 48.55 -33.71 9.66
C ALA A 576 47.32 -32.80 9.78
N LYS A 577 46.93 -32.12 8.70
CA LYS A 577 45.72 -31.30 8.63
C LYS A 577 44.45 -32.16 8.75
N ALA A 578 44.37 -33.26 8.01
CA ALA A 578 43.26 -34.20 8.07
C ALA A 578 43.07 -34.82 9.48
N ARG A 579 44.17 -35.11 10.20
CA ARG A 579 44.10 -35.59 11.59
C ARG A 579 43.56 -34.55 12.56
N LYS A 580 43.92 -33.27 12.39
CA LYS A 580 43.37 -32.17 13.20
C LYS A 580 41.89 -31.95 12.93
N GLU A 581 41.48 -32.01 11.66
CA GLU A 581 40.07 -31.87 11.27
C GLU A 581 39.22 -33.04 11.77
N ALA A 582 39.73 -34.27 11.71
CA ALA A 582 39.05 -35.44 12.27
C ALA A 582 38.89 -35.36 13.79
N ALA A 583 39.91 -34.85 14.51
CA ALA A 583 39.83 -34.64 15.95
C ALA A 583 38.81 -33.55 16.32
N ALA A 584 38.77 -32.45 15.57
CA ALA A 584 37.78 -31.38 15.77
C ALA A 584 36.34 -31.87 15.51
N ALA A 585 36.14 -32.67 14.46
CA ALA A 585 34.84 -33.28 14.16
C ALA A 585 34.38 -34.25 15.27
N ALA A 586 35.30 -35.03 15.84
CA ALA A 586 34.99 -35.92 16.96
C ALA A 586 34.60 -35.16 18.24
N ASP A 587 35.28 -34.04 18.55
CA ASP A 587 34.94 -33.18 19.68
C ASP A 587 33.59 -32.47 19.49
N GLU A 588 33.28 -32.05 18.27
CA GLU A 588 31.98 -31.46 17.94
C GLU A 588 30.85 -32.49 18.06
N ALA A 589 31.08 -33.73 17.60
CA ALA A 589 30.12 -34.82 17.76
C ALA A 589 29.84 -35.14 19.24
N ARG A 590 30.87 -35.11 20.10
CA ARG A 590 30.70 -35.28 21.55
C ARG A 590 29.86 -34.16 22.17
N ARG A 591 30.11 -32.89 21.80
CA ARG A 591 29.31 -31.75 22.28
C ARG A 591 27.85 -31.84 21.83
N LYS A 592 27.60 -32.32 20.60
CA LYS A 592 26.23 -32.55 20.09
C LYS A 592 25.54 -33.67 20.87
N ALA A 593 26.23 -34.76 21.19
CA ALA A 593 25.68 -35.85 22.00
C ALA A 593 25.34 -35.39 23.43
N GLU A 594 26.22 -34.64 24.09
CA GLU A 594 25.97 -34.07 25.42
C GLU A 594 24.78 -33.09 25.43
N LYS A 595 24.65 -32.28 24.37
CA LYS A 595 23.53 -31.35 24.21
C LYS A 595 22.20 -32.10 24.00
N MET A 596 22.20 -33.19 23.24
CA MET A 596 21.01 -34.03 23.04
C MET A 596 20.56 -34.70 24.34
N ASP A 597 21.48 -35.21 25.15
CA ASP A 597 21.17 -35.81 26.46
C ASP A 597 20.58 -34.76 27.43
N SER A 598 21.12 -33.53 27.42
CA SER A 598 20.59 -32.40 28.20
C SER A 598 19.16 -32.01 27.79
N LEU A 599 18.87 -32.01 26.48
CA LEU A 599 17.53 -31.71 25.95
C LEU A 599 16.52 -32.80 26.30
N GLN A 600 16.93 -34.07 26.23
CA GLN A 600 16.07 -35.20 26.59
C GLN A 600 15.68 -35.16 28.08
N LYS A 601 16.64 -34.88 28.97
CA LYS A 601 16.36 -34.69 30.41
C LYS A 601 15.39 -33.54 30.69
N ARG A 602 15.52 -32.41 29.97
CA ARG A 602 14.59 -31.28 30.09
C ARG A 602 13.19 -31.61 29.56
N ALA A 603 13.09 -32.38 28.49
CA ALA A 603 11.81 -32.84 27.95
C ALA A 603 11.09 -33.76 28.94
N GLU A 604 11.81 -34.69 29.56
CA GLU A 604 11.27 -35.58 30.60
C GLU A 604 10.80 -34.80 31.84
N GLU A 605 11.57 -33.82 32.31
CA GLU A 605 11.17 -32.96 33.44
C GLU A 605 9.93 -32.12 33.12
N ALA A 606 9.84 -31.57 31.89
CA ALA A 606 8.68 -30.81 31.44
C ALA A 606 7.41 -31.68 31.35
N MET A 607 7.55 -32.93 30.89
CA MET A 607 6.45 -33.90 30.84
C MET A 607 5.98 -34.30 32.24
N ALA A 608 6.90 -34.46 33.19
CA ALA A 608 6.57 -34.72 34.60
C ALA A 608 5.78 -33.54 35.22
N ARG A 609 6.22 -32.29 34.98
CA ARG A 609 5.49 -31.09 35.45
C ARG A 609 4.09 -30.96 34.83
N ARG A 610 3.93 -31.34 33.56
CA ARG A 610 2.60 -31.37 32.92
C ARG A 610 1.68 -32.41 33.56
N LYS A 611 2.19 -33.61 33.86
CA LYS A 611 1.40 -34.64 34.56
C LYS A 611 0.97 -34.19 35.96
N GLU A 612 1.87 -33.52 36.70
CA GLU A 612 1.55 -32.94 38.01
C GLU A 612 0.44 -31.87 37.89
N LYS A 613 0.56 -30.97 36.91
CA LYS A 613 -0.42 -29.89 36.70
C LYS A 613 -1.80 -30.43 36.33
N VAL A 614 -1.89 -31.40 35.43
CA VAL A 614 -3.16 -32.05 35.06
C VAL A 614 -3.81 -32.72 36.27
N ARG A 615 -3.01 -33.35 37.15
CA ARG A 615 -3.51 -34.00 38.36
C ARG A 615 -4.04 -33.01 39.40
N VAL A 616 -3.45 -31.81 39.48
CA VAL A 616 -3.93 -30.72 40.33
C VAL A 616 -5.19 -30.08 39.76
N GLU A 617 -5.25 -29.87 38.44
CA GLU A 617 -6.43 -29.30 37.76
C GLU A 617 -7.65 -30.23 37.85
N THR A 618 -7.47 -31.55 37.65
CA THR A 618 -8.55 -32.54 37.85
C THR A 618 -9.00 -32.68 39.30
N ALA A 619 -8.12 -32.43 40.28
CA ALA A 619 -8.53 -32.39 41.69
C ALA A 619 -9.33 -31.11 42.01
N ALA A 620 -8.98 -29.97 41.42
CA ALA A 620 -9.67 -28.69 41.63
C ALA A 620 -11.06 -28.64 40.98
N GLU A 621 -11.28 -29.31 39.84
CA GLU A 621 -12.60 -29.41 39.20
C GLU A 621 -13.61 -30.20 40.07
N SER A 622 -13.15 -31.21 40.82
CA SER A 622 -14.03 -31.98 41.73
C SER A 622 -14.52 -31.18 42.95
N THR A 623 -13.89 -30.05 43.28
CA THR A 623 -14.32 -29.15 44.37
C THR A 623 -15.21 -28.00 43.93
N ASN A 624 -15.27 -27.68 42.62
CA ASN A 624 -16.07 -26.57 42.10
C ASN A 624 -17.55 -26.96 41.85
N GLU A 625 -17.86 -28.24 41.70
CA GLU A 625 -19.26 -28.70 41.57
C GLU A 625 -20.06 -28.48 42.87
N ASP A 626 -19.43 -28.64 44.04
CA ASP A 626 -20.07 -28.41 45.34
C ASP A 626 -20.30 -26.91 45.64
N GLU A 627 -19.41 -26.02 45.17
CA GLU A 627 -19.59 -24.57 45.34
C GLU A 627 -20.69 -24.00 44.44
N ALA A 628 -20.79 -24.48 43.19
CA ALA A 628 -21.84 -24.06 42.24
C ALA A 628 -23.25 -24.42 42.74
N ASP A 629 -23.42 -25.62 43.31
CA ASP A 629 -24.69 -26.06 43.91
C ASP A 629 -25.05 -25.27 45.17
N SER A 630 -24.05 -24.86 45.96
CA SER A 630 -24.27 -24.00 47.13
C SER A 630 -24.68 -22.57 46.74
N GLU A 631 -24.14 -22.03 45.65
CA GLU A 631 -24.47 -20.69 45.17
C GLU A 631 -25.84 -20.66 44.49
N ALA A 632 -26.22 -21.72 43.78
CA ALA A 632 -27.56 -21.88 43.21
C ALA A 632 -28.66 -21.89 44.31
N LYS A 633 -28.43 -22.60 45.42
CA LYS A 633 -29.34 -22.61 46.58
C LYS A 633 -29.49 -21.22 47.20
N ARG A 634 -28.40 -20.47 47.37
CA ARG A 634 -28.44 -19.09 47.89
C ARG A 634 -29.18 -18.13 46.97
N LYS A 635 -29.03 -18.27 45.66
CA LYS A 635 -29.76 -17.45 44.67
C LYS A 635 -31.26 -17.76 44.69
N ALA A 636 -31.65 -19.03 44.84
CA ALA A 636 -33.05 -19.44 44.96
C ALA A 636 -33.71 -18.87 46.22
N GLU A 637 -33.08 -19.00 47.39
CA GLU A 637 -33.58 -18.44 48.66
C GLU A 637 -33.72 -16.90 48.61
N LYS A 638 -32.77 -16.22 47.97
CA LYS A 638 -32.82 -14.77 47.80
C LYS A 638 -33.97 -14.32 46.90
N MET A 639 -34.25 -15.07 45.83
CA MET A 639 -35.37 -14.80 44.93
C MET A 639 -36.73 -15.01 45.63
N GLU A 640 -36.84 -16.04 46.47
CA GLU A 640 -38.05 -16.30 47.25
C GLU A 640 -38.32 -15.17 48.27
N LEU A 641 -37.27 -14.69 48.95
CA LEU A 641 -37.37 -13.55 49.87
C LEU A 641 -37.84 -12.27 49.17
N LEU A 642 -37.32 -12.01 47.95
CA LEU A 642 -37.72 -10.84 47.16
C LEU A 642 -39.17 -10.94 46.69
N LYS A 643 -39.62 -12.14 46.29
CA LYS A 643 -41.01 -12.37 45.90
C LYS A 643 -41.98 -12.12 47.06
N LYS A 644 -41.64 -12.60 48.27
CA LYS A 644 -42.43 -12.37 49.49
C LYS A 644 -42.53 -10.87 49.84
N ARG A 645 -41.44 -10.11 49.68
CA ARG A 645 -41.46 -8.64 49.89
C ARG A 645 -42.29 -7.91 48.85
N ALA A 646 -42.29 -8.37 47.60
CA ALA A 646 -43.11 -7.79 46.55
C ALA A 646 -44.61 -8.00 46.83
N GLU A 647 -44.99 -9.21 47.26
CA GLU A 647 -46.37 -9.54 47.65
C GLU A 647 -46.85 -8.71 48.86
N GLU A 648 -46.02 -8.54 49.90
CA GLU A 648 -46.34 -7.66 51.03
C GLU A 648 -46.50 -6.20 50.60
N ALA A 649 -45.67 -5.70 49.68
CA ALA A 649 -45.76 -4.34 49.17
C ALA A 649 -47.05 -4.11 48.36
N VAL A 650 -47.49 -5.10 47.58
CA VAL A 650 -48.77 -5.07 46.85
C VAL A 650 -49.93 -5.11 47.84
N GLY A 651 -49.87 -5.95 48.89
CA GLY A 651 -50.88 -6.00 49.95
C GLY A 651 -51.05 -4.66 50.68
N ARG A 652 -49.95 -3.97 51.01
CA ARG A 652 -50.00 -2.63 51.63
C ARG A 652 -50.62 -1.57 50.71
N ARG A 653 -50.42 -1.68 49.39
CA ARG A 653 -51.07 -0.78 48.42
C ARG A 653 -52.57 -1.05 48.30
N ALA A 654 -52.99 -2.32 48.34
CA ALA A 654 -54.40 -2.69 48.33
C ALA A 654 -55.14 -2.18 49.58
N GLN A 655 -54.53 -2.29 50.77
CA GLN A 655 -55.12 -1.78 52.01
C GLN A 655 -55.22 -0.25 52.03
N LYS A 656 -54.24 0.48 51.47
CA LYS A 656 -54.33 1.94 51.33
C LYS A 656 -55.46 2.38 50.39
N ASN A 657 -55.77 1.60 49.36
CA ASN A 657 -56.86 1.91 48.44
C ASN A 657 -58.26 1.60 49.01
N GLN A 658 -58.38 0.79 50.06
CA GLN A 658 -59.68 0.50 50.72
C GLN A 658 -60.00 1.43 51.90
N GLY A 659 -59.04 2.24 52.38
CA GLY A 659 -59.23 3.15 53.51
C GLY A 659 -59.51 4.62 53.14
N GLY A 660 -59.80 4.91 51.87
CA GLY A 660 -60.05 6.27 51.35
C GLY A 660 -61.47 6.48 50.83
N GLY A 661 -62.46 5.82 51.43
CA GLY A 661 -63.89 6.01 51.17
C GLY A 661 -64.59 6.59 52.39
#